data_AF-A0A354UNB2-F1
#
_entry.id   AF-A0A354UNB2-F1
#
_cell.length_a   1.000
_cell.length_b   1.000
_cell.length_c   1.000
_cell.angle_alpha   90.00
_cell.angle_beta   90.00
_cell.angle_gamma   90.00
#
_symmetry.space_group_name_H-M   'P 1'
#
loop_
_entity.id
_entity.type
_entity.pdbx_description
1 polymer ?
#
loop_
_entity_poly.entity_id
_entity_poly.type
_entity_poly.pdbx_seq_one_letter_code
_entity_poly.pdbx_strand_id
1 'polypeptide(L)'
;MPNQQKFKVGGMSCAACSARVEKAVSAVSGVKSVAVNLILGEMQVEYDEPASEKSIIAAVVGAGYTAKADDGKEKKTSHSSPETKKLLTRLIISLALLVPLMYVSMGSMFGAPLPPFLSGDENALYFALYQAIFTLAILIINRKFFVSGVKSLISLSPNMDALVTIGAGASFIYSVVTTVRIGVTPEHAMHLKHELYFEGAAMIVTLITLGKFLESLSKGRTTDAIDALLSLMPETAVLLKDGVEVTVPIDEVREGDIFVVKTGDAVPVDGVIISGGAAINQANLTGESIPVDKTVGDEISSSTVNMNGYITAKATRVGNDSTINRIVEMVKNVSLTKAPIAKIADKVAGVFVPAVMGIALVTFVVWLIIGQGISNALTHAVAVLVISCPCALGLATPVAIMVGSGVGAKHGVLFKTATSLEVLGKCKNVVMDKTGTITYGKPAVTDVIPASADKETLQKIAVAIEALSKHPLAKAVVESLPESDIVLSDFAELTGSGLKAKWGDKSIIAGNAKLMASENVDIREYKSVAEKLAGEGKTPLYFALGGTLAGIIAVADKPKKEAKEVIAKLTSYAINVYMLTGDNRATALAIASLVGIKEENVISDVLPEDKQNVVAKLKAQALTAMVGDGVNDAPALSAADVGVAVSSGSFVAVDAAEVVVMNDLSSLLFAFKLSKRTILNVKENLFWAFIYNIIGIPIAAGAFAAIGWSLNPMFAAAAMSLSSVFVVSNALRLNLVKPDVLASLPKVEKSACGNSCGDLGKTCKTQETKNAAAKTQPTEDIMKEIINVKGMMCGHCEATVEKKVKAIAGVTAVKADHVSGKVTVEFASPATLTEIKEAIKAADYTVVD
;
A
#
# COMPACT_ATOMS: atom_id res chain seq x y z
N MET A 1 6.21 27.31 -11.59
CA MET A 1 5.66 26.23 -10.75
C MET A 1 6.67 25.97 -9.65
N PRO A 2 6.23 25.68 -8.41
CA PRO A 2 7.16 25.38 -7.33
C PRO A 2 8.01 24.16 -7.64
N ASN A 3 9.30 24.23 -7.32
CA ASN A 3 10.21 23.11 -7.46
C ASN A 3 9.89 22.09 -6.36
N GLN A 4 9.69 20.83 -6.74
CA GLN A 4 9.52 19.72 -5.81
C GLN A 4 10.74 18.81 -5.90
N GLN A 5 11.51 18.70 -4.82
CA GLN A 5 12.76 17.92 -4.79
C GLN A 5 12.80 16.98 -3.58
N LYS A 6 13.35 15.79 -3.78
CA LYS A 6 13.59 14.78 -2.75
C LYS A 6 15.03 14.87 -2.25
N PHE A 7 15.21 14.66 -0.95
CA PHE A 7 16.51 14.67 -0.29
C PHE A 7 16.63 13.47 0.64
N LYS A 8 17.80 12.81 0.65
CA LYS A 8 18.15 11.82 1.66
C LYS A 8 18.66 12.53 2.91
N VAL A 9 18.03 12.25 4.05
CA VAL A 9 18.35 12.84 5.35
C VAL A 9 18.86 11.77 6.30
N GLY A 10 20.14 11.85 6.63
CA GLY A 10 20.82 10.96 7.57
C GLY A 10 20.85 11.49 9.00
N GLY A 11 20.84 10.56 9.97
CA GLY A 11 21.02 10.86 11.40
C GLY A 11 19.73 11.04 12.20
N MET A 12 18.56 10.99 11.55
CA MET A 12 17.27 11.02 12.26
C MET A 12 17.01 9.68 12.97
N SER A 13 16.49 9.74 14.19
CA SER A 13 16.33 8.56 15.05
C SER A 13 14.99 8.48 15.79
N CYS A 14 14.16 9.54 15.75
CA CYS A 14 12.85 9.58 16.39
C CYS A 14 11.96 10.68 15.77
N ALA A 15 10.67 10.71 16.15
CA ALA A 15 9.70 11.72 15.69
C ALA A 15 10.15 13.17 15.95
N ALA A 16 10.78 13.42 17.10
CA ALA A 16 11.30 14.75 17.42
C ALA A 16 12.40 15.20 16.45
N CYS A 17 13.20 14.25 15.93
CA CYS A 17 14.22 14.55 14.93
C CYS A 17 13.58 14.97 13.59
N SER A 18 12.59 14.22 13.10
CA SER A 18 11.88 14.57 11.86
C SER A 18 11.13 15.89 11.97
N ALA A 19 10.42 16.12 13.08
CA ALA A 19 9.70 17.38 13.32
C ALA A 19 10.65 18.59 13.37
N ARG A 20 11.88 18.40 13.87
CA ARG A 20 12.90 19.45 13.87
C ARG A 20 13.43 19.76 12.48
N VAL A 21 13.74 18.74 11.68
CA VAL A 21 14.17 18.91 10.28
C VAL A 21 13.09 19.68 9.51
N GLU A 22 11.83 19.29 9.67
CA GLU A 22 10.71 20.02 9.08
C GLU A 22 10.67 21.47 9.54
N LYS A 23 10.69 21.73 10.85
CA LYS A 23 10.66 23.09 11.38
C LYS A 23 11.81 23.95 10.86
N ALA A 24 13.01 23.38 10.74
CA ALA A 24 14.18 24.09 10.23
C ALA A 24 14.05 24.41 8.74
N VAL A 25 13.58 23.46 7.93
CA VAL A 25 13.40 23.65 6.48
C VAL A 25 12.20 24.56 6.18
N SER A 26 11.09 24.44 6.91
CA SER A 26 9.94 25.34 6.79
C SER A 26 10.26 26.79 7.14
N ALA A 27 11.31 27.04 7.93
CA ALA A 27 11.75 28.40 8.28
C ALA A 27 12.59 29.05 7.16
N VAL A 28 12.99 28.31 6.12
CA VAL A 28 13.73 28.85 4.98
C VAL A 28 12.78 29.64 4.09
N SER A 29 13.07 30.91 3.86
CA SER A 29 12.29 31.78 2.96
C SER A 29 12.22 31.19 1.56
N GLY A 30 10.99 31.00 1.04
CA GLY A 30 10.73 30.37 -0.25
C GLY A 30 10.26 28.91 -0.16
N VAL A 31 10.36 28.27 1.01
CA VAL A 31 9.79 26.92 1.21
C VAL A 31 8.28 27.02 1.44
N LYS A 32 7.49 26.30 0.65
CA LYS A 32 6.02 26.19 0.77
C LYS A 32 5.62 25.03 1.66
N SER A 33 6.22 23.86 1.43
CA SER A 33 5.91 22.65 2.17
C SER A 33 7.14 21.76 2.33
N VAL A 34 7.20 21.04 3.45
CA VAL A 34 8.22 20.02 3.73
C VAL A 34 7.55 18.85 4.43
N ALA A 35 7.89 17.65 4.00
CA ALA A 35 7.45 16.42 4.65
C ALA A 35 8.65 15.48 4.80
N VAL A 36 8.89 15.02 6.02
CA VAL A 36 10.00 14.13 6.37
C VAL A 36 9.46 12.74 6.68
N ASN A 37 10.04 11.73 6.03
CA ASN A 37 9.79 10.33 6.33
C ASN A 37 10.97 9.72 7.10
N LEU A 38 10.71 9.39 8.37
CA LEU A 38 11.70 8.81 9.27
C LEU A 38 12.10 7.37 8.89
N ILE A 39 11.20 6.59 8.27
CA ILE A 39 11.46 5.19 7.91
C ILE A 39 12.42 5.11 6.73
N LEU A 40 12.18 5.93 5.70
CA LEU A 40 13.00 5.98 4.50
C LEU A 40 14.27 6.82 4.68
N GLY A 41 14.30 7.70 5.69
CA GLY A 41 15.41 8.65 5.85
C GLY A 41 15.42 9.66 4.72
N GLU A 42 14.24 10.11 4.30
CA GLU A 42 14.03 10.98 3.15
C GLU A 42 13.16 12.17 3.56
N MET A 43 13.32 13.30 2.85
CA MET A 43 12.41 14.43 2.93
C MET A 43 12.03 14.91 1.53
N GLN A 44 10.80 15.35 1.38
CA GLN A 44 10.30 16.00 0.18
C GLN A 44 10.04 17.47 0.49
N VAL A 45 10.58 18.36 -0.33
CA VAL A 45 10.46 19.82 -0.15
C VAL A 45 9.87 20.43 -1.41
N GLU A 46 8.86 21.27 -1.21
CA GLU A 46 8.29 22.14 -2.24
C GLU A 46 8.72 23.58 -1.97
N TYR A 47 9.41 24.20 -2.92
CA TYR A 47 10.01 25.51 -2.72
C TYR A 47 10.07 26.34 -3.99
N ASP A 48 10.06 27.67 -3.83
CA ASP A 48 10.27 28.69 -4.84
C ASP A 48 11.47 29.57 -4.46
N GLU A 49 11.97 30.36 -5.40
CA GLU A 49 13.00 31.36 -5.08
C GLU A 49 12.53 32.30 -3.95
N PRO A 50 13.41 32.68 -3.00
CA PRO A 50 14.87 32.53 -3.02
C PRO A 50 15.40 31.21 -2.43
N ALA A 51 14.54 30.24 -2.06
CA ALA A 51 14.99 28.96 -1.56
C ALA A 51 15.73 28.18 -2.67
N SER A 52 16.86 27.61 -2.30
CA SER A 52 17.70 26.76 -3.16
C SER A 52 18.06 25.45 -2.47
N GLU A 53 18.43 24.44 -3.25
CA GLU A 53 18.92 23.15 -2.75
C GLU A 53 20.00 23.34 -1.66
N LYS A 54 20.96 24.26 -1.90
CA LYS A 54 22.02 24.58 -0.93
C LYS A 54 21.49 25.17 0.36
N SER A 55 20.52 26.09 0.29
CA SER A 55 19.91 26.69 1.49
C SER A 55 19.12 25.67 2.31
N ILE A 56 18.46 24.73 1.63
CA ILE A 56 17.70 23.64 2.26
C ILE A 56 18.66 22.67 2.95
N ILE A 57 19.73 22.22 2.26
CA ILE A 57 20.77 21.36 2.85
C ILE A 57 21.42 22.06 4.05
N ALA A 58 21.73 23.36 3.94
CA ALA A 58 22.31 24.13 5.03
C ALA A 58 21.37 24.21 6.25
N ALA A 59 20.06 24.35 6.05
CA ALA A 59 19.09 24.31 7.14
C ALA A 59 19.05 22.95 7.85
N VAL A 60 19.12 21.84 7.10
CA VAL A 60 19.18 20.49 7.67
C VAL A 60 20.49 20.26 8.46
N VAL A 61 21.62 20.74 7.92
CA VAL A 61 22.91 20.69 8.61
C VAL A 61 22.93 21.56 9.87
N GLY A 62 22.34 22.75 9.81
CA GLY A 62 22.15 23.63 10.97
C GLY A 62 21.24 22.99 12.04
N ALA A 63 20.29 22.16 11.63
CA ALA A 63 19.48 21.34 12.54
C ALA A 63 20.24 20.14 13.13
N GLY A 64 21.48 19.87 12.70
CA GLY A 64 22.34 18.81 13.23
C GLY A 64 22.28 17.47 12.49
N TYR A 65 21.70 17.45 11.28
CA TYR A 65 21.54 16.25 10.45
C TYR A 65 22.33 16.36 9.14
N THR A 66 22.42 15.28 8.36
CA THR A 66 23.08 15.29 7.04
C THR A 66 22.02 15.23 5.95
N ALA A 67 22.13 16.04 4.89
CA ALA A 67 21.23 16.00 3.74
C ALA A 67 22.01 15.90 2.42
N LYS A 68 21.44 15.18 1.44
CA LYS A 68 21.88 15.15 0.03
C LYS A 68 20.66 15.12 -0.87
N ALA A 69 20.71 15.78 -2.03
CA ALA A 69 19.68 15.62 -3.06
C ALA A 69 19.64 14.16 -3.55
N ASP A 70 18.45 13.68 -3.88
CA ASP A 70 18.25 12.38 -4.48
C ASP A 70 18.18 12.50 -6.00
N ASP A 71 19.23 12.03 -6.69
CA ASP A 71 19.38 12.20 -8.14
C ASP A 71 18.66 11.09 -8.95
N GLY A 72 17.90 10.22 -8.28
CA GLY A 72 17.10 9.15 -8.92
C GLY A 72 17.91 8.02 -9.58
N LYS A 73 19.26 8.05 -9.51
CA LYS A 73 20.17 7.13 -10.21
C LYS A 73 20.78 6.03 -9.34
N GLU A 74 20.46 5.94 -8.04
CA GLU A 74 21.03 4.90 -7.19
C GLU A 74 20.34 3.53 -7.39
N LYS A 75 21.17 2.49 -7.57
CA LYS A 75 20.74 1.09 -7.70
C LYS A 75 19.84 0.68 -6.54
N LYS A 76 18.64 0.19 -6.88
CA LYS A 76 17.70 -0.52 -5.99
C LYS A 76 18.41 -1.74 -5.38
N THR A 77 19.08 -1.55 -4.25
CA THR A 77 19.59 -2.66 -3.44
C THR A 77 18.58 -2.98 -2.36
N SER A 78 18.36 -4.28 -2.14
CA SER A 78 17.41 -4.82 -1.18
C SER A 78 17.50 -4.09 0.17
N HIS A 79 16.34 -3.76 0.75
CA HIS A 79 16.20 -2.97 1.99
C HIS A 79 16.77 -3.65 3.26
N SER A 80 17.64 -4.67 3.14
CA SER A 80 18.43 -5.20 4.25
C SER A 80 19.49 -4.18 4.66
N SER A 81 19.11 -3.27 5.57
CA SER A 81 19.96 -2.12 5.89
C SER A 81 21.30 -2.59 6.49
N PRO A 82 22.45 -2.13 5.96
CA PRO A 82 23.75 -2.33 6.61
C PRO A 82 23.77 -1.75 8.04
N GLU A 83 22.82 -0.87 8.38
CA GLU A 83 22.60 -0.38 9.74
C GLU A 83 22.05 -1.44 10.71
N THR A 84 21.11 -2.30 10.30
CA THR A 84 20.59 -3.38 11.17
C THR A 84 21.72 -4.33 11.60
N LYS A 85 22.61 -4.70 10.66
CA LYS A 85 23.79 -5.53 10.96
C LYS A 85 24.72 -4.85 11.97
N LYS A 86 24.99 -3.55 11.80
CA LYS A 86 25.80 -2.77 12.75
C LYS A 86 25.16 -2.70 14.15
N LEU A 87 23.84 -2.55 14.24
CA LEU A 87 23.11 -2.56 15.52
C LEU A 87 23.17 -3.93 16.19
N LEU A 88 23.03 -5.02 15.44
CA LEU A 88 23.17 -6.38 15.95
C LEU A 88 24.57 -6.62 16.52
N THR A 89 25.62 -6.26 15.78
CA THR A 89 27.00 -6.40 16.28
C THR A 89 27.21 -5.60 17.56
N ARG A 90 26.74 -4.35 17.63
CA ARG A 90 26.81 -3.52 18.85
C ARG A 90 26.06 -4.16 20.01
N LEU A 91 24.87 -4.69 19.76
CA LEU A 91 24.05 -5.37 20.76
C LEU A 91 24.75 -6.61 21.31
N ILE A 92 25.28 -7.47 20.44
CA ILE A 92 25.98 -8.71 20.85
C ILE A 92 27.19 -8.36 21.71
N ILE A 93 28.02 -7.39 21.29
CA ILE A 93 29.19 -6.99 22.08
C ILE A 93 28.76 -6.35 23.41
N SER A 94 27.73 -5.50 23.41
CA SER A 94 27.22 -4.88 24.64
C SER A 94 26.67 -5.92 25.61
N LEU A 95 25.93 -6.93 25.13
CA LEU A 95 25.43 -8.05 25.94
C LEU A 95 26.56 -8.92 26.48
N ALA A 96 27.57 -9.22 25.65
CA ALA A 96 28.73 -10.00 26.07
C ALA A 96 29.52 -9.32 27.20
N LEU A 97 29.54 -7.99 27.24
CA LEU A 97 30.14 -7.22 28.34
C LEU A 97 29.16 -7.02 29.51
N LEU A 98 27.87 -6.89 29.23
CA LEU A 98 26.85 -6.69 30.27
C LEU A 98 26.68 -7.93 31.14
N VAL A 99 26.74 -9.14 30.58
CA VAL A 99 26.53 -10.38 31.35
C VAL A 99 27.56 -10.54 32.49
N PRO A 100 28.89 -10.40 32.26
CA PRO A 100 29.87 -10.39 33.35
C PRO A 100 29.67 -9.24 34.35
N LEU A 101 29.32 -8.04 33.86
CA LEU A 101 29.03 -6.89 34.71
C LEU A 101 27.84 -7.16 35.65
N MET A 102 26.78 -7.79 35.14
CA MET A 102 25.59 -8.17 35.91
C MET A 102 25.87 -9.30 36.89
N TYR A 103 26.70 -10.27 36.48
CA TYR A 103 27.14 -11.35 37.38
C TYR A 103 27.88 -10.77 38.59
N VAL A 104 28.76 -9.78 38.40
CA VAL A 104 29.51 -9.17 39.51
C VAL A 104 28.64 -8.22 40.33
N SER A 105 27.84 -7.36 39.69
CA SER A 105 27.01 -6.37 40.42
C SER A 105 25.85 -6.99 41.20
N MET A 106 25.18 -7.99 40.62
CA MET A 106 23.96 -8.59 41.20
C MET A 106 24.09 -10.06 41.60
N GLY A 107 25.15 -10.77 41.18
CA GLY A 107 25.28 -12.22 41.45
C GLY A 107 25.36 -12.56 42.93
N SER A 108 25.94 -11.69 43.76
CA SER A 108 25.98 -11.85 45.22
C SER A 108 24.59 -11.85 45.86
N MET A 109 23.62 -11.13 45.28
CA MET A 109 22.23 -11.13 45.76
C MET A 109 21.51 -12.47 45.47
N PHE A 110 21.96 -13.21 44.45
CA PHE A 110 21.42 -14.52 44.07
C PHE A 110 22.26 -15.70 44.61
N GLY A 111 23.22 -15.44 45.50
CA GLY A 111 24.08 -16.48 46.08
C GLY A 111 25.16 -17.02 45.14
N ALA A 112 25.45 -16.34 44.03
CA ALA A 112 26.50 -16.74 43.11
C ALA A 112 27.90 -16.45 43.71
N PRO A 113 28.88 -17.36 43.57
CA PRO A 113 30.21 -17.16 44.11
C PRO A 113 30.94 -16.04 43.34
N LEU A 114 31.35 -15.01 44.08
CA LEU A 114 32.25 -13.98 43.57
C LEU A 114 33.69 -14.46 43.60
N PRO A 115 34.51 -14.12 42.60
CA PRO A 115 35.94 -14.39 42.65
C PRO A 115 36.58 -13.79 43.91
N PRO A 116 37.59 -14.45 44.53
CA PRO A 116 38.21 -13.99 45.78
C PRO A 116 38.73 -12.55 45.75
N PHE A 117 39.19 -12.08 44.58
CA PHE A 117 39.70 -10.73 44.36
C PHE A 117 38.61 -9.64 44.24
N LEU A 118 37.34 -10.03 44.14
CA LEU A 118 36.18 -9.12 44.11
C LEU A 118 35.27 -9.30 45.34
N SER A 119 35.48 -10.36 46.12
CA SER A 119 34.77 -10.64 47.37
C SER A 119 35.42 -9.93 48.56
N GLY A 120 34.61 -9.59 49.56
CA GLY A 120 35.06 -8.88 50.77
C GLY A 120 35.02 -7.36 50.65
N ASP A 121 35.00 -6.69 51.80
CA ASP A 121 34.93 -5.22 51.90
C ASP A 121 36.27 -4.55 51.58
N GLU A 122 37.37 -5.26 51.85
CA GLU A 122 38.74 -4.86 51.53
C GLU A 122 38.97 -4.67 50.01
N ASN A 123 38.17 -5.38 49.21
CA ASN A 123 38.24 -5.35 47.74
C ASN A 123 37.17 -4.44 47.11
N ALA A 124 36.48 -3.59 47.88
CA ALA A 124 35.42 -2.71 47.38
C ALA A 124 35.89 -1.79 46.23
N LEU A 125 37.14 -1.34 46.25
CA LEU A 125 37.71 -0.54 45.17
C LEU A 125 37.90 -1.35 43.87
N TYR A 126 38.40 -2.58 43.95
CA TYR A 126 38.55 -3.47 42.79
C TYR A 126 37.19 -3.83 42.20
N PHE A 127 36.18 -4.05 43.06
CA PHE A 127 34.79 -4.24 42.66
C PHE A 127 34.24 -3.05 41.88
N ALA A 128 34.44 -1.82 42.38
CA ALA A 128 34.00 -0.60 41.71
C ALA A 128 34.74 -0.34 40.38
N LEU A 129 36.05 -0.58 40.33
CA LEU A 129 36.86 -0.44 39.10
C LEU A 129 36.47 -1.45 38.02
N TYR A 130 36.19 -2.71 38.41
CA TYR A 130 35.68 -3.72 37.49
C TYR A 130 34.40 -3.25 36.81
N GLN A 131 33.43 -2.76 37.60
CA GLN A 131 32.18 -2.25 37.06
C GLN A 131 32.38 -1.00 36.18
N ALA A 132 33.28 -0.10 36.57
CA ALA A 132 33.61 1.11 35.81
C ALA A 132 34.19 0.79 34.42
N ILE A 133 35.13 -0.18 34.33
CA ILE A 133 35.78 -0.56 33.06
C ILE A 133 34.76 -1.16 32.09
N PHE A 134 33.96 -2.12 32.55
CA PHE A 134 32.95 -2.77 31.71
C PHE A 134 31.87 -1.77 31.26
N THR A 135 31.41 -0.92 32.18
CA THR A 135 30.44 0.13 31.86
C THR A 135 31.01 1.10 30.84
N LEU A 136 32.23 1.60 31.05
CA LEU A 136 32.90 2.51 30.13
C LEU A 136 33.05 1.90 28.72
N ALA A 137 33.42 0.61 28.63
CA ALA A 137 33.49 -0.10 27.36
C ALA A 137 32.13 -0.12 26.63
N ILE A 138 31.04 -0.42 27.35
CA ILE A 138 29.67 -0.39 26.81
C ILE A 138 29.27 1.02 26.35
N LEU A 139 29.61 2.06 27.13
CA LEU A 139 29.34 3.46 26.75
C LEU A 139 30.12 3.86 25.49
N ILE A 140 31.36 3.42 25.33
CA ILE A 140 32.19 3.70 24.14
C ILE A 140 31.61 3.02 22.89
N ILE A 141 31.19 1.75 23.00
CA ILE A 141 30.53 1.02 21.89
C ILE A 141 29.28 1.78 21.42
N ASN A 142 28.55 2.34 22.38
CA ASN A 142 27.30 3.06 22.17
C ASN A 142 27.47 4.59 22.11
N ARG A 143 28.68 5.09 21.87
CA ARG A 143 29.02 6.54 21.86
C ARG A 143 28.12 7.40 20.97
N LYS A 144 27.49 6.81 19.95
CA LYS A 144 26.61 7.53 19.02
C LYS A 144 25.44 8.20 19.76
N PHE A 145 24.91 7.59 20.83
CA PHE A 145 23.85 8.20 21.64
C PHE A 145 24.34 9.45 22.36
N PHE A 146 25.53 9.38 22.98
CA PHE A 146 26.12 10.52 23.68
C PHE A 146 26.46 11.68 22.75
N VAL A 147 27.07 11.38 21.58
CA VAL A 147 27.38 12.42 20.59
C VAL A 147 26.10 13.09 20.06
N SER A 148 25.07 12.31 19.77
CA SER A 148 23.76 12.81 19.31
C SER A 148 23.05 13.61 20.40
N GLY A 149 23.00 13.09 21.63
CA GLY A 149 22.32 13.71 22.75
C GLY A 149 22.96 15.01 23.21
N VAL A 150 24.30 15.08 23.28
CA VAL A 150 25.01 16.33 23.60
C VAL A 150 24.72 17.40 22.55
N LYS A 151 24.78 17.07 21.26
CA LYS A 151 24.41 18.00 20.18
C LYS A 151 22.96 18.48 20.30
N SER A 152 22.04 17.58 20.62
CA SER A 152 20.61 17.88 20.81
C SER A 152 20.36 18.80 22.02
N LEU A 153 21.10 18.62 23.12
CA LEU A 153 21.05 19.49 24.29
C LEU A 153 21.60 20.89 24.01
N ILE A 154 22.79 20.98 23.40
CA ILE A 154 23.42 22.27 23.06
C ILE A 154 22.53 23.08 22.12
N SER A 155 21.88 22.40 21.18
CA SER A 155 20.97 23.04 20.23
C SER A 155 19.53 23.18 20.73
N LEU A 156 19.31 23.11 22.05
CA LEU A 156 18.03 23.36 22.74
C LEU A 156 16.83 22.61 22.15
N SER A 157 17.06 21.37 21.74
CA SER A 157 16.07 20.54 21.06
C SER A 157 16.22 19.09 21.51
N PRO A 158 15.93 18.83 22.80
CA PRO A 158 16.13 17.53 23.42
C PRO A 158 15.32 16.45 22.68
N ASN A 159 15.99 15.34 22.36
CA ASN A 159 15.40 14.15 21.76
C ASN A 159 15.63 12.93 22.67
N MET A 160 15.25 11.74 22.20
CA MET A 160 15.51 10.49 22.93
C MET A 160 16.97 10.35 23.35
N ASP A 161 17.92 10.59 22.45
CA ASP A 161 19.35 10.44 22.75
C ASP A 161 19.83 11.44 23.84
N ALA A 162 19.18 12.61 23.94
CA ALA A 162 19.41 13.56 25.04
C ALA A 162 18.95 12.99 26.40
N LEU A 163 17.78 12.34 26.46
CA LEU A 163 17.30 11.68 27.69
C LEU A 163 18.26 10.58 28.14
N VAL A 164 18.77 9.78 27.19
CA VAL A 164 19.76 8.72 27.46
C VAL A 164 21.08 9.31 27.96
N THR A 165 21.53 10.39 27.33
CA THR A 165 22.76 11.09 27.69
C THR A 165 22.68 11.64 29.11
N ILE A 166 21.55 12.24 29.50
CA ILE A 166 21.32 12.73 30.87
C ILE A 166 21.22 11.54 31.83
N GLY A 167 20.39 10.54 31.53
CA GLY A 167 20.13 9.42 32.43
C GLY A 167 21.37 8.55 32.67
N ALA A 168 21.87 7.89 31.63
CA ALA A 168 23.03 7.00 31.74
C ALA A 168 24.32 7.77 32.06
N GLY A 169 24.45 9.01 31.57
CA GLY A 169 25.58 9.88 31.90
C GLY A 169 25.61 10.28 33.37
N ALA A 170 24.47 10.70 33.95
CA ALA A 170 24.39 11.04 35.37
C ALA A 170 24.66 9.82 36.27
N SER A 171 24.10 8.64 35.95
CA SER A 171 24.37 7.40 36.68
C SER A 171 25.86 7.02 36.62
N PHE A 172 26.51 7.16 35.46
CA PHE A 172 27.93 6.89 35.33
C PHE A 172 28.79 7.88 36.12
N ILE A 173 28.54 9.18 36.00
CA ILE A 173 29.29 10.23 36.72
C ILE A 173 29.15 10.06 38.24
N TYR A 174 27.93 9.81 38.73
CA TYR A 174 27.67 9.54 40.14
C TYR A 174 28.47 8.34 40.64
N SER A 175 28.47 7.25 39.87
CA SER A 175 29.20 6.04 40.21
C SER A 175 30.71 6.26 40.22
N VAL A 176 31.25 7.05 39.29
CA VAL A 176 32.69 7.43 39.29
C VAL A 176 33.05 8.24 40.53
N VAL A 177 32.24 9.24 40.91
CA VAL A 177 32.47 10.02 42.12
C VAL A 177 32.42 9.14 43.37
N THR A 178 31.48 8.20 43.42
CA THR A 178 31.34 7.23 44.51
C THR A 178 32.54 6.29 44.59
N THR A 179 33.05 5.81 43.44
CA THR A 179 34.30 5.03 43.38
C THR A 179 35.50 5.79 43.94
N VAL A 180 35.63 7.09 43.61
CA VAL A 180 36.70 7.92 44.17
C VAL A 180 36.54 8.06 45.69
N ARG A 181 35.31 8.24 46.19
CA ARG A 181 35.03 8.29 47.63
C ARG A 181 35.37 6.98 48.34
N ILE A 182 35.07 5.83 47.74
CA ILE A 182 35.47 4.51 48.28
C ILE A 182 37.01 4.43 48.43
N GLY A 183 37.76 4.97 47.47
CA GLY A 183 39.22 4.99 47.53
C GLY A 183 39.81 5.98 48.56
N VAL A 184 39.14 7.10 48.83
CA VAL A 184 39.62 8.14 49.76
C VAL A 184 39.16 7.90 51.20
N THR A 185 37.98 7.32 51.40
CA THR A 185 37.39 7.03 52.72
C THR A 185 37.00 5.56 52.84
N PRO A 186 37.96 4.64 53.10
CA PRO A 186 37.71 3.20 53.17
C PRO A 186 36.74 2.80 54.29
N GLU A 187 36.66 3.59 55.37
CA GLU A 187 35.80 3.34 56.53
C GLU A 187 34.29 3.34 56.19
N HIS A 188 33.88 4.03 55.11
CA HIS A 188 32.49 4.08 54.63
C HIS A 188 32.26 3.23 53.38
N ALA A 189 33.24 2.42 52.96
CA ALA A 189 33.20 1.65 51.72
C ALA A 189 32.02 0.68 51.65
N MET A 190 31.57 0.13 52.79
CA MET A 190 30.46 -0.83 52.84
C MET A 190 29.12 -0.22 52.39
N HIS A 191 28.81 1.01 52.85
CA HIS A 191 27.58 1.72 52.45
C HIS A 191 27.68 2.23 51.01
N LEU A 192 28.83 2.79 50.64
CA LEU A 192 29.06 3.37 49.30
C LEU A 192 29.10 2.30 48.19
N LYS A 193 29.48 1.05 48.50
CA LYS A 193 29.49 -0.08 47.55
C LYS A 193 28.10 -0.41 47.01
N HIS A 194 27.05 -0.19 47.79
CA HIS A 194 25.65 -0.43 47.40
C HIS A 194 25.02 0.75 46.65
N GLU A 195 25.73 1.88 46.55
CA GLU A 195 25.29 3.08 45.83
C GLU A 195 25.94 3.23 44.44
N LEU A 196 26.57 2.17 43.93
CA LEU A 196 27.10 2.14 42.57
C LEU A 196 25.96 1.85 41.58
N TYR A 197 25.90 2.62 40.49
CA TYR A 197 24.90 2.50 39.42
C TYR A 197 25.55 2.28 38.05
N PHE A 198 26.73 1.64 38.04
CA PHE A 198 27.45 1.32 36.82
C PHE A 198 26.63 0.34 35.95
N GLU A 199 26.04 -0.67 36.58
CA GLU A 199 25.15 -1.63 35.94
C GLU A 199 23.90 -0.97 35.38
N GLY A 200 23.28 -0.02 36.11
CA GLY A 200 22.16 0.78 35.63
C GLY A 200 22.51 1.58 34.37
N ALA A 201 23.64 2.30 34.38
CA ALA A 201 24.10 3.07 33.22
C ALA A 201 24.39 2.19 31.99
N ALA A 202 25.08 1.05 32.19
CA ALA A 202 25.37 0.09 31.14
C ALA A 202 24.11 -0.57 30.58
N MET A 203 23.18 -0.93 31.45
CA MET A 203 21.97 -1.66 31.05
C MET A 203 21.01 -0.77 30.29
N ILE A 204 20.78 0.48 30.73
CA ILE A 204 19.92 1.44 30.03
C ILE A 204 20.34 1.52 28.56
N VAL A 205 21.62 1.76 28.31
CA VAL A 205 22.16 1.92 26.95
C VAL A 205 22.05 0.62 26.15
N THR A 206 22.32 -0.53 26.77
CA THR A 206 22.23 -1.84 26.11
C THR A 206 20.79 -2.19 25.72
N LEU A 207 19.83 -1.98 26.61
CA LEU A 207 18.40 -2.23 26.35
C LEU A 207 17.85 -1.25 25.31
N ILE A 208 18.32 -0.02 25.28
CA ILE A 208 17.96 0.92 24.20
C ILE A 208 18.53 0.47 22.86
N THR A 209 19.76 -0.06 22.82
CA THR A 209 20.32 -0.65 21.60
C THR A 209 19.50 -1.87 21.15
N LEU A 210 19.05 -2.71 22.09
CA LEU A 210 18.10 -3.79 21.80
C LEU A 210 16.80 -3.24 21.21
N GLY A 211 16.21 -2.21 21.81
CA GLY A 211 15.00 -1.54 21.32
C GLY A 211 15.18 -1.02 19.88
N LYS A 212 16.27 -0.29 19.60
CA LYS A 212 16.57 0.20 18.25
C LYS A 212 16.86 -0.92 17.25
N PHE A 213 17.45 -2.03 17.69
CA PHE A 213 17.64 -3.21 16.85
C PHE A 213 16.30 -3.86 16.49
N LEU A 214 15.42 -4.11 17.48
CA LEU A 214 14.07 -4.63 17.27
C LEU A 214 13.24 -3.69 16.38
N GLU A 215 13.38 -2.39 16.58
CA GLU A 215 12.78 -1.36 15.73
C GLU A 215 13.26 -1.46 14.29
N SER A 216 14.58 -1.58 14.06
CA SER A 216 15.18 -1.70 12.73
C SER A 216 14.77 -3.00 12.01
N LEU A 217 14.71 -4.12 12.74
CA LEU A 217 14.17 -5.38 12.22
C LEU A 217 12.71 -5.24 11.81
N SER A 218 11.92 -4.59 12.65
CA SER A 218 10.49 -4.39 12.43
C SER A 218 10.25 -3.46 11.23
N LYS A 219 11.03 -2.38 11.10
CA LYS A 219 11.03 -1.50 9.91
C LYS A 219 11.38 -2.25 8.63
N GLY A 220 12.36 -3.15 8.66
CA GLY A 220 12.72 -3.96 7.49
C GLY A 220 11.58 -4.81 6.95
N ARG A 221 10.62 -5.23 7.78
CA ARG A 221 9.42 -5.97 7.36
C ARG A 221 8.29 -5.08 6.82
N THR A 222 8.38 -3.76 7.03
CA THR A 222 7.36 -2.81 6.56
C THR A 222 7.55 -2.47 5.08
N THR A 223 8.75 -2.70 4.54
CA THR A 223 9.05 -2.58 3.11
C THR A 223 8.67 -3.82 2.30
N ASP A 224 8.30 -4.94 2.94
CA ASP A 224 7.94 -6.20 2.27
C ASP A 224 6.84 -6.03 1.21
N ALA A 225 5.90 -5.09 1.41
CA ALA A 225 4.86 -4.82 0.43
C ALA A 225 5.40 -4.13 -0.83
N ILE A 226 6.41 -3.27 -0.68
CA ILE A 226 7.12 -2.61 -1.79
C ILE A 226 8.07 -3.62 -2.44
N ASP A 227 8.78 -4.42 -1.66
CA ASP A 227 9.67 -5.48 -2.17
C ASP A 227 8.90 -6.53 -2.97
N ALA A 228 7.69 -6.88 -2.54
CA ALA A 228 6.79 -7.73 -3.32
C ALA A 228 6.45 -7.11 -4.69
N LEU A 229 6.16 -5.81 -4.76
CA LEU A 229 5.90 -5.13 -6.03
C LEU A 229 7.16 -5.06 -6.91
N LEU A 230 8.33 -4.82 -6.31
CA LEU A 230 9.61 -4.80 -7.01
C LEU A 230 10.01 -6.19 -7.54
N SER A 231 9.68 -7.26 -6.82
CA SER A 231 9.96 -8.63 -7.25
C SER A 231 9.16 -9.07 -8.49
N LEU A 232 8.10 -8.33 -8.84
CA LEU A 232 7.32 -8.55 -10.05
C LEU A 232 7.99 -7.95 -11.29
N MET A 233 9.01 -7.11 -11.12
CA MET A 233 9.72 -6.48 -12.23
C MET A 233 10.75 -7.46 -12.80
N PRO A 234 10.67 -7.80 -14.09
CA PRO A 234 11.73 -8.58 -14.72
C PRO A 234 13.02 -7.76 -14.81
N GLU A 235 14.16 -8.43 -14.59
CA GLU A 235 15.49 -7.80 -14.66
C GLU A 235 16.00 -7.67 -16.10
N THR A 236 15.45 -8.48 -17.02
CA THR A 236 15.86 -8.56 -18.42
C THR A 236 14.66 -8.51 -19.36
N ALA A 237 14.91 -8.12 -20.60
CA ALA A 237 13.95 -8.13 -21.70
C ALA A 237 14.57 -8.82 -22.93
N VAL A 238 13.74 -9.51 -23.71
CA VAL A 238 14.17 -10.11 -24.99
C VAL A 238 13.76 -9.19 -26.12
N LEU A 239 14.72 -8.53 -26.75
CA LEU A 239 14.49 -7.65 -27.90
C LEU A 239 14.63 -8.41 -29.21
N LEU A 240 13.84 -8.04 -30.21
CA LEU A 240 13.96 -8.53 -31.58
C LEU A 240 14.76 -7.52 -32.40
N LYS A 241 16.06 -7.80 -32.64
CA LYS A 241 16.94 -6.96 -33.47
C LYS A 241 17.32 -7.74 -34.72
N ASP A 242 17.02 -7.19 -35.90
CA ASP A 242 17.31 -7.82 -37.21
C ASP A 242 16.80 -9.26 -37.34
N GLY A 243 15.65 -9.56 -36.72
CA GLY A 243 15.05 -10.90 -36.72
C GLY A 243 15.65 -11.89 -35.71
N VAL A 244 16.62 -11.46 -34.90
CA VAL A 244 17.26 -12.27 -33.86
C VAL A 244 16.83 -11.80 -32.47
N GLU A 245 16.51 -12.77 -31.60
CA GLU A 245 16.19 -12.52 -30.19
C GLU A 245 17.47 -12.26 -29.38
N VAL A 246 17.57 -11.09 -28.75
CA VAL A 246 18.71 -10.67 -27.92
C VAL A 246 18.21 -10.29 -26.52
N THR A 247 18.70 -10.99 -25.50
CA THR A 247 18.41 -10.66 -24.10
C THR A 247 19.26 -9.47 -23.65
N VAL A 248 18.62 -8.41 -23.17
CA VAL A 248 19.25 -7.20 -22.63
C VAL A 248 18.76 -6.91 -21.21
N PRO A 249 19.54 -6.19 -20.38
CA PRO A 249 19.04 -5.62 -19.14
C PRO A 249 17.86 -4.67 -19.41
N ILE A 250 16.87 -4.63 -18.51
CA ILE A 250 15.68 -3.81 -18.69
C ILE A 250 15.98 -2.30 -18.81
N ASP A 251 17.06 -1.84 -18.19
CA ASP A 251 17.52 -0.45 -18.24
C ASP A 251 18.01 -0.02 -19.64
N GLU A 252 18.28 -0.98 -20.54
CA GLU A 252 18.71 -0.70 -21.92
C GLU A 252 17.55 -0.61 -22.92
N VAL A 253 16.34 -0.99 -22.51
CA VAL A 253 15.15 -0.97 -23.37
C VAL A 253 14.71 0.47 -23.60
N ARG A 254 14.52 0.85 -24.86
CA ARG A 254 14.08 2.19 -25.27
C ARG A 254 12.68 2.17 -25.83
N GLU A 255 12.02 3.32 -25.76
CA GLU A 255 10.74 3.50 -26.43
C GLU A 255 10.87 3.23 -27.93
N GLY A 256 9.93 2.47 -28.49
CA GLY A 256 9.94 2.04 -29.88
C GLY A 256 10.65 0.71 -30.15
N ASP A 257 11.42 0.17 -29.20
CA ASP A 257 12.03 -1.16 -29.34
C ASP A 257 10.95 -2.25 -29.48
N ILE A 258 11.25 -3.28 -30.28
CA ILE A 258 10.38 -4.46 -30.42
C ILE A 258 10.88 -5.53 -29.47
N PHE A 259 10.01 -6.00 -28.59
CA PHE A 259 10.30 -7.06 -27.64
C PHE A 259 9.38 -8.25 -27.82
N VAL A 260 9.88 -9.42 -27.41
CA VAL A 260 9.19 -10.70 -27.48
C VAL A 260 8.74 -11.09 -26.07
N VAL A 261 7.52 -11.63 -25.95
CA VAL A 261 7.04 -12.25 -24.72
C VAL A 261 6.55 -13.66 -25.02
N LYS A 262 7.22 -14.66 -24.45
CA LYS A 262 6.86 -16.08 -24.61
C LYS A 262 5.87 -16.51 -23.53
N THR A 263 5.25 -17.67 -23.73
CA THR A 263 4.41 -18.30 -22.72
C THR A 263 5.20 -18.48 -21.41
N GLY A 264 4.66 -17.99 -20.31
CA GLY A 264 5.27 -18.01 -18.97
C GLY A 264 6.10 -16.78 -18.63
N ASP A 265 6.50 -15.97 -19.62
CA ASP A 265 7.31 -14.78 -19.40
C ASP A 265 6.47 -13.60 -18.88
N ALA A 266 7.08 -12.79 -18.03
CA ALA A 266 6.54 -11.50 -17.65
C ALA A 266 6.79 -10.47 -18.77
N VAL A 267 5.81 -9.62 -19.02
CA VAL A 267 5.92 -8.49 -19.94
C VAL A 267 6.94 -7.50 -19.36
N PRO A 268 8.07 -7.21 -20.06
CA PRO A 268 9.14 -6.39 -19.48
C PRO A 268 8.75 -4.91 -19.34
N VAL A 269 8.15 -4.33 -20.36
CA VAL A 269 7.79 -2.91 -20.44
C VAL A 269 6.39 -2.75 -21.02
N ASP A 270 5.77 -1.58 -20.82
CA ASP A 270 4.45 -1.33 -21.42
C ASP A 270 4.58 -1.23 -22.94
N GLY A 271 3.62 -1.80 -23.66
CA GLY A 271 3.68 -1.86 -25.11
C GLY A 271 2.35 -2.13 -25.79
N VAL A 272 2.37 -2.09 -27.12
CA VAL A 272 1.24 -2.46 -27.99
C VAL A 272 1.62 -3.70 -28.78
N ILE A 273 0.73 -4.69 -28.83
CA ILE A 273 0.96 -5.92 -29.59
C ILE A 273 0.98 -5.60 -31.08
N ILE A 274 2.07 -5.98 -31.76
CA ILE A 274 2.23 -5.81 -33.21
C ILE A 274 2.02 -7.13 -33.97
N SER A 275 2.22 -8.27 -33.33
CA SER A 275 1.95 -9.59 -33.91
C SER A 275 1.67 -10.64 -32.83
N GLY A 276 0.83 -11.61 -33.17
CA GLY A 276 0.42 -12.70 -32.30
C GLY A 276 -0.85 -12.40 -31.50
N GLY A 277 -1.20 -13.35 -30.63
CA GLY A 277 -2.30 -13.23 -29.67
C GLY A 277 -1.96 -14.05 -28.43
N ALA A 278 -2.33 -13.52 -27.26
CA ALA A 278 -2.02 -14.15 -26.00
C ALA A 278 -3.09 -13.91 -24.93
N ALA A 279 -3.21 -14.89 -24.04
CA ALA A 279 -3.97 -14.72 -22.80
C ALA A 279 -3.03 -14.14 -21.73
N ILE A 280 -3.25 -12.87 -21.37
CA ILE A 280 -2.40 -12.15 -20.42
C ILE A 280 -3.05 -12.16 -19.04
N ASN A 281 -2.34 -12.70 -18.05
CA ASN A 281 -2.73 -12.63 -16.65
C ASN A 281 -2.26 -11.31 -16.04
N GLN A 282 -3.24 -10.50 -15.62
CA GLN A 282 -3.02 -9.18 -15.02
C GLN A 282 -3.18 -9.17 -13.49
N ALA A 283 -3.33 -10.33 -12.84
CA ALA A 283 -3.55 -10.45 -11.39
C ALA A 283 -2.53 -9.68 -10.54
N ASN A 284 -1.29 -9.55 -11.02
CA ASN A 284 -0.23 -8.81 -10.34
C ASN A 284 -0.48 -7.30 -10.23
N LEU A 285 -1.26 -6.74 -11.15
CA LEU A 285 -1.60 -5.31 -11.20
C LEU A 285 -3.06 -5.05 -10.82
N THR A 286 -3.96 -5.89 -11.35
CA THR A 286 -5.41 -5.74 -11.19
C THR A 286 -5.98 -6.64 -10.11
N GLY A 287 -5.23 -7.61 -9.57
CA GLY A 287 -5.79 -8.60 -8.63
C GLY A 287 -6.82 -9.56 -9.25
N GLU A 288 -7.19 -9.38 -10.53
CA GLU A 288 -8.11 -10.28 -11.22
C GLU A 288 -7.38 -11.55 -11.65
N SER A 289 -7.84 -12.71 -11.17
CA SER A 289 -7.18 -13.99 -11.42
C SER A 289 -7.47 -14.59 -12.80
N ILE A 290 -8.40 -14.01 -13.56
CA ILE A 290 -8.81 -14.52 -14.88
C ILE A 290 -7.95 -13.84 -15.95
N PRO A 291 -7.23 -14.60 -16.79
CA PRO A 291 -6.47 -14.03 -17.90
C PRO A 291 -7.38 -13.34 -18.93
N VAL A 292 -6.89 -12.25 -19.49
CA VAL A 292 -7.58 -11.47 -20.52
C VAL A 292 -6.97 -11.78 -21.88
N ASP A 293 -7.80 -12.13 -22.86
CA ASP A 293 -7.34 -12.35 -24.23
C ASP A 293 -6.96 -11.02 -24.88
N LYS A 294 -5.77 -10.99 -25.49
CA LYS A 294 -5.17 -9.81 -26.12
C LYS A 294 -4.70 -10.14 -27.53
N THR A 295 -4.96 -9.21 -28.44
CA THR A 295 -4.70 -9.33 -29.88
C THR A 295 -3.92 -8.13 -30.42
N VAL A 296 -3.56 -8.17 -31.71
CA VAL A 296 -2.83 -7.09 -32.36
C VAL A 296 -3.56 -5.76 -32.22
N GLY A 297 -2.83 -4.73 -31.77
CA GLY A 297 -3.38 -3.41 -31.47
C GLY A 297 -3.76 -3.19 -30.01
N ASP A 298 -3.87 -4.25 -29.20
CA ASP A 298 -4.14 -4.11 -27.77
C ASP A 298 -2.90 -3.67 -26.97
N GLU A 299 -3.14 -2.85 -25.94
CA GLU A 299 -2.12 -2.51 -24.95
C GLU A 299 -1.87 -3.65 -23.95
N ILE A 300 -0.60 -3.84 -23.62
CA ILE A 300 -0.09 -4.73 -22.56
C ILE A 300 0.75 -3.93 -21.57
N SER A 301 0.66 -4.30 -20.29
CA SER A 301 1.35 -3.61 -19.20
C SER A 301 2.52 -4.43 -18.66
N SER A 302 3.58 -3.74 -18.22
CA SER A 302 4.74 -4.32 -17.56
C SER A 302 4.35 -5.18 -16.35
N SER A 303 5.08 -6.28 -16.09
CA SER A 303 4.87 -7.21 -14.97
C SER A 303 3.56 -8.03 -15.00
N THR A 304 2.79 -7.94 -16.09
CA THR A 304 1.75 -8.92 -16.42
C THR A 304 2.39 -10.18 -16.98
N VAL A 305 1.73 -11.33 -16.86
CA VAL A 305 2.31 -12.63 -17.27
C VAL A 305 1.59 -13.14 -18.49
N ASN A 306 2.34 -13.49 -19.53
CA ASN A 306 1.78 -14.20 -20.68
C ASN A 306 1.50 -15.65 -20.29
N MET A 307 0.23 -16.06 -20.24
CA MET A 307 -0.15 -17.42 -19.85
C MET A 307 -0.12 -18.39 -21.03
N ASN A 308 -0.35 -17.88 -22.24
CA ASN A 308 -0.42 -18.69 -23.45
C ASN A 308 -0.23 -17.81 -24.68
N GLY A 309 0.61 -18.24 -25.60
CA GLY A 309 0.83 -17.62 -26.89
C GLY A 309 2.22 -17.01 -27.02
N TYR A 310 2.54 -16.57 -28.23
CA TYR A 310 3.76 -15.84 -28.55
C TYR A 310 3.35 -14.48 -29.09
N ILE A 311 3.84 -13.42 -28.47
CA ILE A 311 3.55 -12.05 -28.91
C ILE A 311 4.84 -11.27 -29.12
N THR A 312 4.82 -10.43 -30.16
CA THR A 312 5.76 -9.33 -30.30
C THR A 312 5.02 -8.04 -30.04
N ALA A 313 5.64 -7.17 -29.24
CA ALA A 313 5.08 -5.89 -28.86
C ALA A 313 6.11 -4.78 -29.05
N LYS A 314 5.61 -3.59 -29.36
CA LYS A 314 6.43 -2.38 -29.46
C LYS A 314 6.38 -1.65 -28.12
N ALA A 315 7.56 -1.35 -27.56
CA ALA A 315 7.70 -0.60 -26.32
C ALA A 315 7.12 0.82 -26.47
N THR A 316 6.27 1.21 -25.53
CA THR A 316 5.65 2.54 -25.47
C THR A 316 6.08 3.30 -24.22
N ARG A 317 6.26 2.62 -23.08
CA ARG A 317 6.74 3.25 -21.84
C ARG A 317 7.77 2.37 -21.17
N VAL A 318 8.95 2.94 -20.90
CA VAL A 318 10.13 2.25 -20.38
C VAL A 318 10.69 2.99 -19.16
N GLY A 319 11.55 2.32 -18.38
CA GLY A 319 12.20 2.93 -17.21
C GLY A 319 11.17 3.49 -16.21
N ASN A 320 11.38 4.71 -15.72
CA ASN A 320 10.52 5.36 -14.72
C ASN A 320 9.08 5.61 -15.20
N ASP A 321 8.84 5.60 -16.51
CA ASP A 321 7.51 5.84 -17.08
C ASP A 321 6.67 4.56 -17.22
N SER A 322 7.22 3.38 -16.92
CA SER A 322 6.45 2.13 -16.93
C SER A 322 5.37 2.12 -15.85
N THR A 323 4.26 1.42 -16.12
CA THR A 323 3.12 1.31 -15.19
C THR A 323 3.56 0.83 -13.81
N ILE A 324 4.40 -0.21 -13.72
CA ILE A 324 4.86 -0.73 -12.42
C ILE A 324 5.77 0.24 -11.67
N ASN A 325 6.66 0.98 -12.35
CA ASN A 325 7.52 1.96 -11.68
C ASN A 325 6.71 3.14 -11.16
N ARG A 326 5.70 3.60 -11.91
CA ARG A 326 4.76 4.62 -11.42
C ARG A 326 3.97 4.14 -10.21
N ILE A 327 3.51 2.88 -10.20
CA ILE A 327 2.87 2.27 -9.01
C ILE A 327 3.82 2.27 -7.81
N VAL A 328 5.05 1.80 -8.00
CA VAL A 328 6.07 1.77 -6.93
C VAL A 328 6.37 3.18 -6.43
N GLU A 329 6.48 4.16 -7.33
CA GLU A 329 6.73 5.54 -6.95
C GLU A 329 5.54 6.15 -6.21
N MET A 330 4.31 5.90 -6.64
CA MET A 330 3.10 6.31 -5.93
C MET A 330 3.07 5.74 -4.52
N VAL A 331 3.30 4.44 -4.34
CA VAL A 331 3.33 3.80 -3.01
C VAL A 331 4.42 4.39 -2.11
N LYS A 332 5.61 4.68 -2.66
CA LYS A 332 6.68 5.35 -1.92
C LYS A 332 6.29 6.78 -1.55
N ASN A 333 5.73 7.54 -2.48
CA ASN A 333 5.32 8.93 -2.30
C ASN A 333 4.21 9.08 -1.25
N VAL A 334 3.28 8.13 -1.14
CA VAL A 334 2.27 8.10 -0.06
C VAL A 334 2.95 8.20 1.31
N SER A 335 4.00 7.41 1.52
CA SER A 335 4.73 7.39 2.79
C SER A 335 5.51 8.69 3.03
N LEU A 336 5.88 9.43 1.98
CA LEU A 336 6.57 10.71 2.09
C LEU A 336 5.61 11.85 2.48
N THR A 337 4.34 11.77 2.08
CA THR A 337 3.32 12.74 2.49
C THR A 337 2.81 12.50 3.91
N LYS A 338 2.48 13.56 4.66
CA LYS A 338 1.98 13.44 6.04
C LYS A 338 0.47 13.48 6.14
N ALA A 339 -0.09 12.40 6.69
CA ALA A 339 -1.49 12.34 7.09
C ALA A 339 -1.81 13.38 8.19
N PRO A 340 -3.01 14.00 8.19
CA PRO A 340 -3.46 14.88 9.25
C PRO A 340 -3.27 14.32 10.67
N ILE A 341 -3.53 13.02 10.88
CA ILE A 341 -3.36 12.37 12.19
C ILE A 341 -1.88 12.30 12.65
N ALA A 342 -0.93 12.24 11.71
CA ALA A 342 0.50 12.27 12.01
C ALA A 342 0.94 13.61 12.60
N LYS A 343 0.36 14.72 12.11
CA LYS A 343 0.64 16.07 12.61
C LYS A 343 0.25 16.23 14.08
N ILE A 344 -0.80 15.55 14.52
CA ILE A 344 -1.22 15.52 15.92
C ILE A 344 -0.15 14.83 16.77
N ALA A 345 0.37 13.68 16.33
CA ALA A 345 1.42 12.94 17.02
C ALA A 345 2.69 13.79 17.21
N ASP A 346 3.12 14.52 16.17
CA ASP A 346 4.28 15.41 16.24
C ASP A 346 4.08 16.58 17.21
N LYS A 347 2.88 17.18 17.20
CA LYS A 347 2.52 18.26 18.14
C LYS A 347 2.56 17.77 19.58
N VAL A 348 2.07 16.55 19.84
CA VAL A 348 2.14 15.94 21.17
C VAL A 348 3.59 15.69 21.56
N ALA A 349 4.42 15.12 20.68
CA ALA A 349 5.84 14.86 20.94
C ALA A 349 6.61 16.14 21.32
N GLY A 350 6.32 17.25 20.63
CA GLY A 350 6.97 18.55 20.87
C GLY A 350 6.69 19.15 22.26
N VAL A 351 5.55 18.83 22.86
CA VAL A 351 5.18 19.29 24.22
C VAL A 351 5.57 18.25 25.28
N PHE A 352 5.48 16.97 24.94
CA PHE A 352 5.68 15.86 25.87
C PHE A 352 7.11 15.78 26.40
N VAL A 353 8.12 15.93 25.54
CA VAL A 353 9.53 15.83 25.95
C VAL A 353 9.92 16.91 26.98
N PRO A 354 9.68 18.22 26.76
CA PRO A 354 9.93 19.23 27.78
C PRO A 354 9.16 19.01 29.08
N ALA A 355 7.89 18.58 28.99
CA ALA A 355 7.07 18.31 30.16
C ALA A 355 7.65 17.20 31.04
N VAL A 356 8.07 16.09 30.43
CA VAL A 356 8.72 14.96 31.12
C VAL A 356 10.03 15.37 31.77
N MET A 357 10.86 16.17 31.09
CA MET A 357 12.09 16.69 31.69
C MET A 357 11.80 17.54 32.93
N GLY A 358 10.75 18.36 32.88
CA GLY A 358 10.25 19.10 34.03
C GLY A 358 9.79 18.18 35.16
N ILE A 359 9.01 17.14 34.85
CA ILE A 359 8.55 16.16 35.85
C ILE A 359 9.74 15.42 36.48
N ALA A 360 10.74 15.02 35.70
CA ALA A 360 11.95 14.37 36.23
C ALA A 360 12.74 15.29 37.17
N LEU A 361 12.86 16.57 36.82
CA LEU A 361 13.51 17.56 37.69
C LEU A 361 12.73 17.79 38.99
N VAL A 362 11.41 17.93 38.90
CA VAL A 362 10.54 18.06 40.08
C VAL A 362 10.64 16.81 40.96
N THR A 363 10.60 15.63 40.36
CA THR A 363 10.78 14.35 41.06
C THR A 363 12.10 14.32 41.82
N PHE A 364 13.20 14.68 41.15
CA PHE A 364 14.52 14.77 41.77
C PHE A 364 14.51 15.69 43.01
N VAL A 365 13.98 16.90 42.88
CA VAL A 365 13.93 17.89 43.96
C VAL A 365 13.05 17.43 45.12
N VAL A 366 11.87 16.86 44.85
CA VAL A 366 10.95 16.38 45.88
C VAL A 366 11.57 15.27 46.72
N TRP A 367 12.22 14.28 46.08
CA TRP A 367 12.88 13.19 46.81
C TRP A 367 14.09 13.65 47.63
N LEU A 368 14.80 14.70 47.18
CA LEU A 368 15.83 15.36 47.99
C LEU A 368 15.24 16.04 49.24
N ILE A 369 14.11 16.73 49.10
CA ILE A 369 13.44 17.40 50.23
C ILE A 369 12.91 16.39 51.25
N ILE A 370 12.43 15.23 50.79
CA ILE A 370 11.96 14.12 51.64
C ILE A 370 13.12 13.45 52.42
N GLY A 371 14.39 13.72 52.05
CA GLY A 371 15.57 13.26 52.79
C GLY A 371 16.04 11.84 52.43
N GLN A 372 15.58 11.27 51.33
CA GLN A 372 15.90 9.90 50.87
C GLN A 372 17.27 9.76 50.19
N GLY A 373 18.12 10.80 50.26
CA GLY A 373 19.44 10.83 49.66
C GLY A 373 19.45 11.10 48.15
N ILE A 374 20.60 11.57 47.65
CA ILE A 374 20.78 11.92 46.23
C ILE A 374 20.66 10.71 45.30
N SER A 375 21.04 9.53 45.81
CA SER A 375 21.01 8.24 45.14
C SER A 375 19.59 7.84 44.70
N ASN A 376 18.65 7.85 45.64
CA ASN A 376 17.24 7.51 45.38
C ASN A 376 16.55 8.58 44.54
N ALA A 377 16.82 9.86 44.82
CA ALA A 377 16.29 10.97 44.02
C ALA A 377 16.72 10.85 42.55
N LEU A 378 18.00 10.54 42.29
CA LEU A 378 18.52 10.33 40.94
C LEU A 378 17.88 9.11 40.27
N THR A 379 17.70 8.01 41.00
CA THR A 379 17.07 6.78 40.49
C THR A 379 15.64 7.04 39.99
N HIS A 380 14.82 7.75 40.78
CA HIS A 380 13.46 8.11 40.38
C HIS A 380 13.43 9.08 39.19
N ALA A 381 14.30 10.09 39.17
CA ALA A 381 14.40 11.02 38.06
C ALA A 381 14.82 10.33 36.75
N VAL A 382 15.82 9.43 36.80
CA VAL A 382 16.25 8.63 35.66
C VAL A 382 15.15 7.67 35.22
N ALA A 383 14.43 7.03 36.15
CA ALA A 383 13.30 6.17 35.82
C ALA A 383 12.22 6.93 35.04
N VAL A 384 11.88 8.15 35.45
CA VAL A 384 10.93 9.04 34.74
C VAL A 384 11.43 9.37 33.34
N LEU A 385 12.71 9.73 33.17
CA LEU A 385 13.27 10.04 31.85
C LEU A 385 13.25 8.82 30.91
N VAL A 386 13.59 7.64 31.43
CA VAL A 386 13.67 6.40 30.63
C VAL A 386 12.29 5.89 30.24
N ILE A 387 11.34 5.83 31.19
CA ILE A 387 9.98 5.32 30.91
C ILE A 387 9.23 6.21 29.92
N SER A 388 9.66 7.47 29.78
CA SER A 388 8.96 8.46 28.98
C SER A 388 9.44 8.54 27.52
N CYS A 389 10.29 7.66 26.98
CA CYS A 389 10.56 7.77 25.54
C CYS A 389 9.31 7.44 24.73
N PRO A 390 8.77 8.36 23.90
CA PRO A 390 7.69 8.06 22.97
C PRO A 390 8.27 7.48 21.66
N CYS A 391 9.10 6.45 21.76
CA CYS A 391 9.86 5.94 20.61
C CYS A 391 8.94 5.30 19.54
N ALA A 392 7.89 4.59 19.97
CA ALA A 392 6.89 4.00 19.10
C ALA A 392 6.01 5.05 18.37
N LEU A 393 5.91 6.28 18.91
CA LEU A 393 5.07 7.35 18.38
C LEU A 393 5.44 7.74 16.95
N GLY A 394 6.74 7.80 16.66
CA GLY A 394 7.25 8.16 15.32
C GLY A 394 7.04 7.11 14.25
N LEU A 395 6.68 5.88 14.64
CA LEU A 395 6.43 4.76 13.73
C LEU A 395 4.96 4.42 13.60
N ALA A 396 4.17 4.71 14.63
CA ALA A 396 2.76 4.37 14.72
C ALA A 396 1.96 4.72 13.46
N THR A 397 2.20 5.92 12.92
CA THR A 397 1.46 6.41 11.75
C THR A 397 2.12 6.02 10.42
N PRO A 398 3.43 6.26 10.19
CA PRO A 398 4.03 5.96 8.89
C PRO A 398 4.04 4.46 8.55
N VAL A 399 4.19 3.58 9.55
CA VAL A 399 4.16 2.12 9.32
C VAL A 399 2.76 1.67 8.89
N ALA A 400 1.72 2.11 9.61
CA ALA A 400 0.34 1.74 9.26
C ALA A 400 -0.06 2.25 7.87
N ILE A 401 0.36 3.47 7.52
CA ILE A 401 0.13 4.04 6.18
C ILE A 401 0.87 3.24 5.11
N MET A 402 2.16 2.94 5.31
CA MET A 402 2.98 2.18 4.35
C MET A 402 2.43 0.77 4.11
N VAL A 403 2.09 0.04 5.18
CA VAL A 403 1.46 -1.28 5.06
C VAL A 403 0.08 -1.16 4.42
N GLY A 404 -0.73 -0.18 4.82
CA GLY A 404 -2.05 0.08 4.25
C GLY A 404 -1.99 0.36 2.75
N SER A 405 -1.13 1.27 2.30
CA SER A 405 -0.95 1.58 0.87
C SER A 405 -0.39 0.41 0.09
N GLY A 406 0.54 -0.36 0.67
CA GLY A 406 1.06 -1.57 0.06
C GLY A 406 0.01 -2.67 -0.13
N VAL A 407 -0.85 -2.88 0.87
CA VAL A 407 -2.00 -3.79 0.78
C VAL A 407 -3.03 -3.30 -0.25
N GLY A 408 -3.26 -1.99 -0.33
CA GLY A 408 -4.07 -1.38 -1.38
C GLY A 408 -3.55 -1.71 -2.76
N ALA A 409 -2.26 -1.46 -3.01
CA ALA A 409 -1.63 -1.68 -4.31
C ALA A 409 -1.70 -3.15 -4.76
N LYS A 410 -1.51 -4.10 -3.84
CA LYS A 410 -1.66 -5.55 -4.11
C LYS A 410 -3.08 -5.95 -4.57
N HIS A 411 -4.08 -5.12 -4.32
CA HIS A 411 -5.48 -5.37 -4.70
C HIS A 411 -6.03 -4.27 -5.61
N GLY A 412 -5.17 -3.62 -6.41
CA GLY A 412 -5.60 -2.66 -7.42
C GLY A 412 -6.13 -1.32 -6.88
N VAL A 413 -5.81 -0.95 -5.64
CA VAL A 413 -6.17 0.37 -5.06
C VAL A 413 -4.91 1.15 -4.72
N LEU A 414 -4.65 2.21 -5.49
CA LEU A 414 -3.47 3.03 -5.34
C LEU A 414 -3.86 4.35 -4.66
N PHE A 415 -3.29 4.58 -3.48
CA PHE A 415 -3.32 5.91 -2.87
C PHE A 415 -2.09 6.68 -3.38
N LYS A 416 -2.21 7.98 -3.64
CA LYS A 416 -1.06 8.85 -3.96
C LYS A 416 -0.53 9.60 -2.75
N THR A 417 -1.42 9.89 -1.80
CA THR A 417 -1.07 10.65 -0.60
C THR A 417 -1.60 9.96 0.66
N ALA A 418 -0.87 10.09 1.76
CA ALA A 418 -1.30 9.67 3.09
C ALA A 418 -2.59 10.37 3.52
N THR A 419 -2.79 11.62 3.06
CA THR A 419 -4.01 12.39 3.28
C THR A 419 -5.21 11.72 2.62
N SER A 420 -5.10 11.32 1.35
CA SER A 420 -6.18 10.62 0.64
C SER A 420 -6.57 9.30 1.33
N LEU A 421 -5.57 8.55 1.80
CA LEU A 421 -5.78 7.33 2.57
C LEU A 421 -6.49 7.60 3.90
N GLU A 422 -6.25 8.72 4.58
CA GLU A 422 -6.95 9.08 5.82
C GLU A 422 -8.37 9.62 5.57
N VAL A 423 -8.52 10.51 4.58
CA VAL A 423 -9.73 11.28 4.35
C VAL A 423 -10.81 10.42 3.69
N LEU A 424 -10.45 9.51 2.79
CA LEU A 424 -11.42 8.67 2.05
C LEU A 424 -12.39 7.95 3.01
N GLY A 425 -11.89 7.31 4.06
CA GLY A 425 -12.69 6.59 5.05
C GLY A 425 -13.55 7.48 5.95
N LYS A 426 -13.32 8.80 5.93
CA LYS A 426 -14.11 9.82 6.64
C LYS A 426 -15.15 10.48 5.75
N CYS A 427 -15.08 10.31 4.43
CA CYS A 427 -16.04 10.89 3.49
C CYS A 427 -17.47 10.45 3.83
N LYS A 428 -18.39 11.43 3.77
CA LYS A 428 -19.82 11.25 3.98
C LYS A 428 -20.60 11.32 2.68
N ASN A 429 -20.04 11.99 1.68
CA ASN A 429 -20.61 12.07 0.35
C ASN A 429 -19.68 11.36 -0.65
N VAL A 430 -20.26 10.61 -1.57
CA VAL A 430 -19.57 10.05 -2.74
C VAL A 430 -20.34 10.50 -3.97
N VAL A 431 -19.71 11.35 -4.78
CA VAL A 431 -20.23 11.81 -6.05
C VAL A 431 -19.66 10.91 -7.13
N MET A 432 -20.51 10.27 -7.91
CA MET A 432 -20.11 9.40 -9.01
C MET A 432 -20.50 10.04 -10.32
N ASP A 433 -19.55 10.16 -11.25
CA ASP A 433 -19.91 10.41 -12.64
C ASP A 433 -20.74 9.25 -13.18
N LYS A 434 -21.64 9.53 -14.11
CA LYS A 434 -22.44 8.47 -14.74
C LYS A 434 -21.61 7.69 -15.76
N THR A 435 -21.07 8.39 -16.77
CA THR A 435 -20.54 7.77 -17.98
C THR A 435 -19.18 7.14 -17.67
N GLY A 436 -18.99 5.86 -17.99
CA GLY A 436 -17.71 5.16 -17.78
C GLY A 436 -17.36 4.83 -16.32
N THR A 437 -18.01 5.50 -15.36
CA THR A 437 -17.91 5.20 -13.92
C THR A 437 -19.03 4.26 -13.44
N ILE A 438 -20.30 4.70 -13.45
CA ILE A 438 -21.46 3.85 -13.12
C ILE A 438 -21.82 2.93 -14.29
N THR A 439 -21.66 3.44 -15.51
CA THR A 439 -21.92 2.70 -16.76
C THR A 439 -20.60 2.27 -17.43
N TYR A 440 -20.68 1.46 -18.49
CA TYR A 440 -19.48 0.97 -19.19
C TYR A 440 -18.77 2.05 -20.04
N GLY A 441 -19.40 3.20 -20.28
CA GLY A 441 -18.84 4.26 -21.14
C GLY A 441 -18.82 3.86 -22.62
N LYS A 442 -19.53 2.79 -22.98
CA LYS A 442 -19.65 2.25 -24.33
C LYS A 442 -21.12 2.27 -24.72
N PRO A 443 -21.65 3.43 -25.15
CA PRO A 443 -23.01 3.52 -25.63
C PRO A 443 -23.20 2.54 -26.80
N ALA A 444 -24.36 1.88 -26.85
CA ALA A 444 -24.73 0.99 -27.94
C ALA A 444 -26.17 1.26 -28.38
N VAL A 445 -26.45 1.04 -29.66
CA VAL A 445 -27.82 1.17 -30.18
C VAL A 445 -28.68 0.05 -29.57
N THR A 446 -29.78 0.42 -28.92
CA THR A 446 -30.74 -0.53 -28.34
C THR A 446 -32.00 -0.66 -29.18
N ASP A 447 -32.47 0.45 -29.76
CA ASP A 447 -33.73 0.49 -30.47
C ASP A 447 -33.60 1.37 -31.72
N VAL A 448 -34.22 0.93 -32.81
CA VAL A 448 -34.33 1.67 -34.06
C VAL A 448 -35.81 1.76 -34.40
N ILE A 449 -36.37 2.96 -34.28
CA ILE A 449 -37.80 3.23 -34.46
C ILE A 449 -37.99 4.08 -35.73
N PRO A 450 -38.36 3.46 -36.86
CA PRO A 450 -38.67 4.19 -38.08
C PRO A 450 -39.92 5.08 -37.91
N ALA A 451 -39.91 6.23 -38.58
CA ALA A 451 -41.05 7.12 -38.70
C ALA A 451 -41.46 7.27 -40.18
N SER A 452 -41.10 8.39 -40.84
CA SER A 452 -41.40 8.59 -42.26
C SER A 452 -40.51 7.78 -43.20
N ALA A 453 -39.34 7.33 -42.73
CA ALA A 453 -38.41 6.48 -43.47
C ALA A 453 -38.51 5.02 -43.00
N ASP A 454 -38.23 4.07 -43.90
CA ASP A 454 -38.07 2.68 -43.52
C ASP A 454 -36.79 2.46 -42.69
N LYS A 455 -36.71 1.32 -42.02
CA LYS A 455 -35.62 1.00 -41.09
C LYS A 455 -34.25 1.05 -41.77
N GLU A 456 -34.13 0.58 -43.02
CA GLU A 456 -32.86 0.51 -43.72
C GLU A 456 -32.38 1.91 -44.12
N THR A 457 -33.27 2.73 -44.64
CA THR A 457 -32.99 4.14 -44.97
C THR A 457 -32.60 4.93 -43.72
N LEU A 458 -33.31 4.77 -42.59
CA LEU A 458 -32.97 5.41 -41.32
C LEU A 458 -31.56 5.03 -40.84
N GLN A 459 -31.20 3.74 -40.90
CA GLN A 459 -29.88 3.25 -40.48
C GLN A 459 -28.77 3.82 -41.38
N LYS A 460 -28.94 3.79 -42.71
CA LYS A 460 -27.96 4.32 -43.65
C LYS A 460 -27.72 5.82 -43.46
N ILE A 461 -28.78 6.60 -43.27
CA ILE A 461 -28.67 8.05 -43.04
C ILE A 461 -28.00 8.34 -41.71
N ALA A 462 -28.37 7.61 -40.65
CA ALA A 462 -27.78 7.76 -39.33
C ALA A 462 -26.27 7.47 -39.35
N VAL A 463 -25.85 6.36 -39.94
CA VAL A 463 -24.42 6.02 -40.06
C VAL A 463 -23.68 7.05 -40.90
N ALA A 464 -24.26 7.52 -42.01
CA ALA A 464 -23.59 8.49 -42.88
C ALA A 464 -23.32 9.84 -42.18
N ILE A 465 -24.30 10.38 -41.45
CA ILE A 465 -24.12 11.67 -40.77
C ILE A 465 -23.26 11.54 -39.51
N GLU A 466 -23.42 10.45 -38.76
CA GLU A 466 -22.66 10.21 -37.52
C GLU A 466 -21.20 9.83 -37.80
N ALA A 467 -20.88 9.22 -38.95
CA ALA A 467 -19.50 8.92 -39.35
C ALA A 467 -18.62 10.17 -39.50
N LEU A 468 -19.23 11.34 -39.65
CA LEU A 468 -18.52 12.63 -39.73
C LEU A 468 -18.25 13.26 -38.36
N SER A 469 -18.91 12.80 -37.28
CA SER A 469 -18.71 13.30 -35.92
C SER A 469 -17.76 12.42 -35.11
N LYS A 470 -17.03 13.07 -34.19
CA LYS A 470 -16.17 12.38 -33.21
C LYS A 470 -16.89 12.09 -31.89
N HIS A 471 -18.18 12.40 -31.79
CA HIS A 471 -18.94 12.25 -30.55
C HIS A 471 -19.10 10.77 -30.15
N PRO A 472 -19.03 10.40 -28.85
CA PRO A 472 -19.18 9.00 -28.43
C PRO A 472 -20.50 8.34 -28.86
N LEU A 473 -21.60 9.10 -28.88
CA LEU A 473 -22.89 8.61 -29.39
C LEU A 473 -22.86 8.36 -30.90
N ALA A 474 -22.12 9.17 -31.66
CA ALA A 474 -21.96 9.01 -33.11
C ALA A 474 -21.24 7.70 -33.42
N LYS A 475 -20.13 7.46 -32.72
CA LYS A 475 -19.36 6.22 -32.81
C LYS A 475 -20.21 5.00 -32.47
N ALA A 476 -21.06 5.08 -31.42
CA ALA A 476 -21.97 4.01 -31.06
C ALA A 476 -22.96 3.66 -32.19
N VAL A 477 -23.50 4.67 -32.88
CA VAL A 477 -24.42 4.48 -34.01
C VAL A 477 -23.68 3.83 -35.18
N VAL A 478 -22.48 4.32 -35.52
CA VAL A 478 -21.66 3.78 -36.62
C VAL A 478 -21.22 2.34 -36.37
N GLU A 479 -20.81 1.99 -35.14
CA GLU A 479 -20.37 0.63 -34.79
C GLU A 479 -21.53 -0.36 -34.66
N SER A 480 -22.72 0.10 -34.27
CA SER A 480 -23.87 -0.78 -34.01
C SER A 480 -24.74 -1.05 -35.24
N LEU A 481 -24.55 -0.30 -36.33
CA LEU A 481 -25.40 -0.34 -37.51
C LEU A 481 -24.61 -0.71 -38.78
N PRO A 482 -25.28 -1.19 -39.84
CA PRO A 482 -24.62 -1.54 -41.10
C PRO A 482 -23.94 -0.33 -41.76
N GLU A 483 -22.85 -0.56 -42.49
CA GLU A 483 -22.17 0.50 -43.26
C GLU A 483 -23.10 1.21 -44.24
N SER A 484 -22.84 2.50 -44.43
CA SER A 484 -23.59 3.36 -45.34
C SER A 484 -22.74 3.73 -46.55
N ASP A 485 -23.35 3.69 -47.72
CA ASP A 485 -22.81 4.13 -49.01
C ASP A 485 -23.19 5.59 -49.33
N ILE A 486 -23.91 6.26 -48.43
CA ILE A 486 -24.37 7.63 -48.61
C ILE A 486 -23.22 8.63 -48.41
N VAL A 487 -22.95 9.43 -49.43
CA VAL A 487 -22.00 10.55 -49.38
C VAL A 487 -22.74 11.84 -49.05
N LEU A 488 -22.28 12.53 -48.00
CA LEU A 488 -22.86 13.77 -47.51
C LEU A 488 -21.99 14.99 -47.84
N SER A 489 -22.63 16.13 -48.06
CA SER A 489 -22.02 17.45 -48.25
C SER A 489 -22.52 18.44 -47.19
N ASP A 490 -21.86 19.61 -47.09
CA ASP A 490 -22.24 20.70 -46.18
C ASP A 490 -22.42 20.29 -44.69
N PHE A 491 -21.50 19.48 -44.16
CA PHE A 491 -21.55 19.04 -42.76
C PHE A 491 -21.28 20.20 -41.78
N ALA A 492 -22.11 20.28 -40.75
CA ALA A 492 -21.95 21.18 -39.61
C ALA A 492 -22.31 20.48 -38.30
N GLU A 493 -21.44 20.60 -37.29
CA GLU A 493 -21.66 20.13 -35.93
C GLU A 493 -22.11 21.29 -35.04
N LEU A 494 -23.30 21.16 -34.45
CA LEU A 494 -23.94 22.19 -33.61
C LEU A 494 -23.80 21.79 -32.15
N THR A 495 -22.88 22.46 -31.45
CA THR A 495 -22.54 22.18 -30.05
C THR A 495 -23.79 22.14 -29.16
N GLY A 496 -23.96 21.05 -28.41
CA GLY A 496 -25.09 20.84 -27.49
C GLY A 496 -26.45 20.57 -28.15
N SER A 497 -26.52 20.46 -29.48
CA SER A 497 -27.78 20.29 -30.23
C SER A 497 -27.78 19.08 -31.16
N GLY A 498 -26.74 18.91 -32.00
CA GLY A 498 -26.63 17.77 -32.93
C GLY A 498 -25.83 18.08 -34.19
N LEU A 499 -26.14 17.37 -35.28
CA LEU A 499 -25.45 17.38 -36.57
C LEU A 499 -26.40 17.79 -37.70
N LYS A 500 -25.86 18.46 -38.71
CA LYS A 500 -26.57 18.82 -39.93
C LYS A 500 -25.69 18.55 -41.15
N ALA A 501 -26.27 18.00 -42.21
CA ALA A 501 -25.60 17.74 -43.48
C ALA A 501 -26.61 17.70 -44.64
N LYS A 502 -26.13 17.54 -45.88
CA LYS A 502 -26.97 17.36 -47.07
C LYS A 502 -26.65 16.08 -47.81
N TRP A 503 -27.70 15.46 -48.36
CA TRP A 503 -27.61 14.36 -49.32
C TRP A 503 -28.32 14.77 -50.61
N GLY A 504 -27.56 15.14 -51.64
CA GLY A 504 -28.09 15.85 -52.81
C GLY A 504 -28.75 17.16 -52.39
N ASP A 505 -30.03 17.35 -52.73
CA ASP A 505 -30.82 18.52 -52.33
C ASP A 505 -31.55 18.35 -50.99
N LYS A 506 -31.48 17.17 -50.35
CA LYS A 506 -32.20 16.88 -49.10
C LYS A 506 -31.34 17.20 -47.89
N SER A 507 -31.89 17.98 -46.95
CA SER A 507 -31.26 18.22 -45.64
C SER A 507 -31.41 17.00 -44.74
N ILE A 508 -30.33 16.59 -44.09
CA ILE A 508 -30.29 15.57 -43.04
C ILE A 508 -29.92 16.26 -41.73
N ILE A 509 -30.67 15.95 -40.67
CA ILE A 509 -30.46 16.50 -39.34
C ILE A 509 -30.50 15.34 -38.35
N ALA A 510 -29.54 15.29 -37.43
CA ALA A 510 -29.48 14.31 -36.35
C ALA A 510 -29.27 15.02 -35.02
N GLY A 511 -30.07 14.77 -33.99
CA GLY A 511 -29.85 15.42 -32.70
C GLY A 511 -31.01 15.34 -31.71
N ASN A 512 -31.06 16.30 -30.80
CA ASN A 512 -32.06 16.36 -29.74
C ASN A 512 -33.36 17.08 -30.18
N ALA A 513 -34.38 17.06 -29.32
CA ALA A 513 -35.66 17.70 -29.58
C ALA A 513 -35.57 19.23 -29.80
N LYS A 514 -34.55 19.91 -29.22
CA LYS A 514 -34.34 21.35 -29.45
C LYS A 514 -33.92 21.62 -30.90
N LEU A 515 -33.02 20.80 -31.45
CA LEU A 515 -32.59 20.91 -32.84
C LEU A 515 -33.73 20.64 -33.83
N MET A 516 -34.55 19.62 -33.53
CA MET A 516 -35.73 19.31 -34.35
C MET A 516 -36.72 20.49 -34.40
N ALA A 517 -36.95 21.14 -33.25
CA ALA A 517 -37.81 22.32 -33.17
C ALA A 517 -37.23 23.53 -33.93
N SER A 518 -35.92 23.79 -33.83
CA SER A 518 -35.30 24.91 -34.55
C SER A 518 -35.32 24.76 -36.07
N GLU A 519 -35.38 23.53 -36.57
CA GLU A 519 -35.44 23.20 -38.00
C GLU A 519 -36.89 22.92 -38.48
N ASN A 520 -37.90 23.24 -37.65
CA ASN A 520 -39.33 23.04 -37.94
C ASN A 520 -39.72 21.59 -38.28
N VAL A 521 -39.04 20.60 -37.71
CA VAL A 521 -39.40 19.18 -37.85
C VAL A 521 -40.47 18.82 -36.83
N ASP A 522 -41.62 18.30 -37.28
CA ASP A 522 -42.70 17.87 -36.39
C ASP A 522 -42.36 16.53 -35.71
N ILE A 523 -42.31 16.55 -34.38
CA ILE A 523 -42.02 15.37 -33.53
C ILE A 523 -43.18 15.00 -32.60
N ARG A 524 -44.37 15.64 -32.75
CA ARG A 524 -45.48 15.50 -31.79
C ARG A 524 -45.95 14.07 -31.60
N GLU A 525 -46.07 13.30 -32.69
CA GLU A 525 -46.54 11.91 -32.67
C GLU A 525 -45.57 10.96 -31.97
N TYR A 526 -44.26 11.22 -32.08
CA TYR A 526 -43.20 10.37 -31.53
C TYR A 526 -42.66 10.86 -30.19
N LYS A 527 -43.24 11.94 -29.63
CA LYS A 527 -42.82 12.51 -28.36
C LYS A 527 -43.02 11.52 -27.20
N SER A 528 -44.17 10.85 -27.14
CA SER A 528 -44.47 9.83 -26.12
C SER A 528 -43.53 8.61 -26.20
N VAL A 529 -43.14 8.22 -27.42
CA VAL A 529 -42.20 7.12 -27.67
C VAL A 529 -40.80 7.50 -27.18
N ALA A 530 -40.34 8.71 -27.49
CA ALA A 530 -39.07 9.21 -27.00
C ALA A 530 -39.03 9.37 -25.48
N GLU A 531 -40.11 9.87 -24.87
CA GLU A 531 -40.25 9.99 -23.41
C GLU A 531 -40.23 8.61 -22.73
N LYS A 532 -40.87 7.60 -23.33
CA LYS A 532 -40.80 6.22 -22.84
C LYS A 532 -39.37 5.67 -22.90
N LEU A 533 -38.68 5.83 -24.03
CA LEU A 533 -37.29 5.40 -24.17
C LEU A 533 -36.37 6.12 -23.17
N ALA A 534 -36.58 7.43 -22.96
CA ALA A 534 -35.86 8.19 -21.95
C ALA A 534 -36.13 7.68 -20.52
N GLY A 535 -37.38 7.33 -20.22
CA GLY A 535 -37.78 6.71 -18.96
C GLY A 535 -37.18 5.31 -18.74
N GLU A 536 -36.77 4.63 -19.80
CA GLU A 536 -36.02 3.37 -19.76
C GLU A 536 -34.50 3.59 -19.61
N GLY A 537 -34.04 4.84 -19.46
CA GLY A 537 -32.61 5.17 -19.33
C GLY A 537 -31.87 5.21 -20.66
N LYS A 538 -32.59 5.32 -21.77
CA LYS A 538 -32.02 5.43 -23.12
C LYS A 538 -31.95 6.89 -23.55
N THR A 539 -31.05 7.21 -24.47
CA THR A 539 -30.94 8.53 -25.09
C THR A 539 -31.56 8.46 -26.49
N PRO A 540 -32.76 9.04 -26.71
CA PRO A 540 -33.37 9.08 -28.02
C PRO A 540 -32.71 10.15 -28.90
N LEU A 541 -32.13 9.72 -30.02
CA LEU A 541 -31.61 10.60 -31.08
C LEU A 541 -32.62 10.67 -32.21
N TYR A 542 -33.03 11.88 -32.57
CA TYR A 542 -33.96 12.11 -33.67
C TYR A 542 -33.20 12.30 -34.97
N PHE A 543 -33.67 11.67 -36.04
CA PHE A 543 -33.11 11.80 -37.38
C PHE A 543 -34.21 12.33 -38.31
N ALA A 544 -33.91 13.39 -39.06
CA ALA A 544 -34.82 13.98 -40.03
C ALA A 544 -34.20 13.99 -41.42
N LEU A 545 -35.03 13.75 -42.43
CA LEU A 545 -34.67 13.79 -43.85
C LEU A 545 -35.67 14.69 -44.58
N GLY A 546 -35.17 15.70 -45.30
CA GLY A 546 -36.00 16.59 -46.12
C GLY A 546 -37.05 17.38 -45.33
N GLY A 547 -36.78 17.72 -44.07
CA GLY A 547 -37.71 18.45 -43.19
C GLY A 547 -38.76 17.58 -42.48
N THR A 548 -38.75 16.26 -42.71
CA THR A 548 -39.63 15.29 -42.03
C THR A 548 -38.84 14.36 -41.12
N LEU A 549 -39.44 13.95 -40.00
CA LEU A 549 -38.81 13.01 -39.06
C LEU A 549 -38.69 11.62 -39.70
N ALA A 550 -37.46 11.22 -40.01
CA ALA A 550 -37.14 9.90 -40.57
C ALA A 550 -37.28 8.79 -39.52
N GLY A 551 -36.91 9.08 -38.26
CA GLY A 551 -37.12 8.15 -37.14
C GLY A 551 -36.29 8.51 -35.90
N ILE A 552 -36.31 7.61 -34.92
CA ILE A 552 -35.59 7.73 -33.65
C ILE A 552 -34.67 6.52 -33.48
N ILE A 553 -33.42 6.77 -33.12
CA ILE A 553 -32.48 5.72 -32.70
C ILE A 553 -32.17 5.95 -31.23
N ALA A 554 -32.44 4.94 -30.41
CA ALA A 554 -32.16 4.98 -28.99
C ALA A 554 -30.78 4.38 -28.73
N VAL A 555 -29.96 5.13 -28.02
CA VAL A 555 -28.62 4.70 -27.59
C VAL A 555 -28.62 4.62 -26.08
N ALA A 556 -28.13 3.52 -25.52
CA ALA A 556 -28.04 3.35 -24.08
C ALA A 556 -26.63 2.94 -23.68
N ASP A 557 -26.16 3.52 -22.57
CA ASP A 557 -24.97 3.05 -21.89
C ASP A 557 -25.39 2.21 -20.69
N LYS A 558 -25.06 0.93 -20.71
CA LYS A 558 -25.53 -0.03 -19.71
C LYS A 558 -24.80 0.22 -18.38
N PRO A 559 -25.51 0.22 -17.23
CA PRO A 559 -24.88 0.20 -15.93
C PRO A 559 -23.95 -1.01 -15.77
N LYS A 560 -22.82 -0.84 -15.07
CA LYS A 560 -21.94 -1.95 -14.68
C LYS A 560 -22.71 -2.92 -13.78
N LYS A 561 -22.44 -4.22 -13.92
CA LYS A 561 -23.16 -5.28 -13.20
C LYS A 561 -23.09 -5.09 -11.68
N GLU A 562 -21.94 -4.66 -11.20
CA GLU A 562 -21.61 -4.43 -9.80
C GLU A 562 -22.12 -3.09 -9.25
N ALA A 563 -22.52 -2.13 -10.09
CA ALA A 563 -22.83 -0.76 -9.67
C ALA A 563 -23.92 -0.72 -8.59
N LYS A 564 -25.01 -1.47 -8.79
CA LYS A 564 -26.11 -1.54 -7.83
C LYS A 564 -25.68 -2.06 -6.46
N GLU A 565 -24.85 -3.09 -6.42
CA GLU A 565 -24.37 -3.68 -5.16
C GLU A 565 -23.38 -2.75 -4.45
N VAL A 566 -22.49 -2.09 -5.22
CA VAL A 566 -21.55 -1.10 -4.68
C VAL A 566 -22.28 0.07 -4.04
N ILE A 567 -23.28 0.63 -4.73
CA ILE A 567 -24.07 1.76 -4.22
C ILE A 567 -24.85 1.36 -2.96
N ALA A 568 -25.43 0.15 -2.94
CA ALA A 568 -26.11 -0.38 -1.76
C ALA A 568 -25.16 -0.53 -0.55
N LYS A 569 -23.94 -1.03 -0.77
CA LYS A 569 -22.92 -1.15 0.29
C LYS A 569 -22.37 0.20 0.76
N LEU A 570 -22.16 1.16 -0.14
CA LEU A 570 -21.78 2.52 0.25
C LEU A 570 -22.88 3.16 1.12
N THR A 571 -24.14 2.98 0.73
CA THR A 571 -25.28 3.47 1.51
C THR A 571 -25.37 2.81 2.88
N SER A 572 -25.08 1.51 3.01
CA SER A 572 -25.04 0.82 4.31
C SER A 572 -23.89 1.28 5.21
N TYR A 573 -22.84 1.89 4.64
CA TYR A 573 -21.80 2.61 5.38
C TYR A 573 -22.20 4.02 5.82
N ALA A 574 -23.49 4.38 5.66
CA ALA A 574 -24.04 5.71 5.92
C ALA A 574 -23.33 6.81 5.11
N ILE A 575 -23.04 6.50 3.85
CA ILE A 575 -22.49 7.43 2.85
C ILE A 575 -23.62 7.83 1.91
N ASN A 576 -23.77 9.13 1.67
CA ASN A 576 -24.68 9.66 0.67
C ASN A 576 -24.04 9.52 -0.72
N VAL A 577 -24.63 8.67 -1.57
CA VAL A 577 -24.18 8.49 -2.95
C VAL A 577 -24.96 9.43 -3.85
N TYR A 578 -24.25 10.26 -4.61
CA TYR A 578 -24.78 11.19 -5.60
C TYR A 578 -24.37 10.76 -7.01
N MET A 579 -25.27 10.94 -7.97
CA MET A 579 -24.95 10.82 -9.39
C MET A 579 -24.80 12.22 -9.99
N LEU A 580 -23.69 12.44 -10.70
CA LEU A 580 -23.43 13.67 -11.45
C LEU A 580 -23.36 13.34 -12.94
N THR A 581 -24.14 14.04 -13.78
CA THR A 581 -24.14 13.78 -15.22
C THR A 581 -24.55 15.01 -16.04
N GLY A 582 -24.04 15.06 -17.28
CA GLY A 582 -24.49 16.01 -18.29
C GLY A 582 -25.73 15.55 -19.07
N ASP A 583 -26.17 14.31 -18.88
CA ASP A 583 -27.40 13.79 -19.46
C ASP A 583 -28.63 14.54 -18.95
N ASN A 584 -29.72 14.45 -19.72
CA ASN A 584 -30.99 15.01 -19.31
C ASN A 584 -31.53 14.32 -18.04
N ARG A 585 -32.36 15.05 -17.29
CA ARG A 585 -32.97 14.57 -16.05
C ARG A 585 -33.70 13.23 -16.16
N ALA A 586 -34.45 12.97 -17.24
CA ALA A 586 -35.23 11.75 -17.38
C ALA A 586 -34.33 10.51 -17.47
N THR A 587 -33.29 10.57 -18.31
CA THR A 587 -32.29 9.50 -18.45
C THR A 587 -31.50 9.31 -17.16
N ALA A 588 -31.10 10.39 -16.50
CA ALA A 588 -30.37 10.33 -15.23
C ALA A 588 -31.18 9.65 -14.11
N LEU A 589 -32.47 9.99 -13.97
CA LEU A 589 -33.37 9.38 -12.98
C LEU A 589 -33.64 7.91 -13.26
N ALA A 590 -33.77 7.53 -14.53
CA ALA A 590 -33.94 6.13 -14.92
C ALA A 590 -32.72 5.28 -14.55
N ILE A 591 -31.50 5.74 -14.88
CA ILE A 591 -30.26 5.05 -14.47
C ILE A 591 -30.13 5.01 -12.94
N ALA A 592 -30.41 6.12 -12.26
CA ALA A 592 -30.37 6.20 -10.80
C ALA A 592 -31.32 5.17 -10.16
N SER A 593 -32.54 5.02 -10.68
CA SER A 593 -33.50 4.03 -10.22
C SER A 593 -33.01 2.60 -10.44
N LEU A 594 -32.32 2.30 -11.54
CA LEU A 594 -31.77 0.97 -11.82
C LEU A 594 -30.68 0.57 -10.81
N VAL A 595 -29.84 1.53 -10.43
CA VAL A 595 -28.69 1.30 -9.54
C VAL A 595 -28.98 1.60 -8.05
N GLY A 596 -30.15 2.15 -7.73
CA GLY A 596 -30.61 2.40 -6.36
C GLY A 596 -30.18 3.73 -5.75
N ILE A 597 -29.87 4.75 -6.57
CA ILE A 597 -29.60 6.12 -6.11
C ILE A 597 -30.94 6.85 -5.95
N LYS A 598 -31.12 7.54 -4.81
CA LYS A 598 -32.33 8.32 -4.54
C LYS A 598 -32.44 9.51 -5.49
N GLU A 599 -33.66 9.87 -5.90
CA GLU A 599 -33.92 11.00 -6.80
C GLU A 599 -33.33 12.33 -6.28
N GLU A 600 -33.38 12.58 -4.97
CA GLU A 600 -32.79 13.76 -4.32
C GLU A 600 -31.27 13.89 -4.50
N ASN A 601 -30.59 12.77 -4.81
CA ASN A 601 -29.14 12.70 -4.98
C ASN A 601 -28.72 12.65 -6.46
N VAL A 602 -29.63 12.94 -7.40
CA VAL A 602 -29.33 12.98 -8.85
C VAL A 602 -29.16 14.42 -9.31
N ILE A 603 -27.99 14.73 -9.87
CA ILE A 603 -27.64 16.03 -10.41
C ILE A 603 -27.37 15.86 -11.91
N SER A 604 -28.34 16.28 -12.72
CA SER A 604 -28.35 16.14 -14.19
C SER A 604 -28.13 17.48 -14.89
N ASP A 605 -28.01 17.45 -16.22
CA ASP A 605 -27.90 18.64 -17.08
C ASP A 605 -26.69 19.53 -16.72
N VAL A 606 -25.61 18.93 -16.22
CA VAL A 606 -24.40 19.63 -15.78
C VAL A 606 -23.35 19.70 -16.90
N LEU A 607 -22.90 20.91 -17.22
CA LEU A 607 -21.79 21.12 -18.16
C LEU A 607 -20.44 20.73 -17.51
N PRO A 608 -19.41 20.34 -18.29
CA PRO A 608 -18.10 19.95 -17.74
C PRO A 608 -17.49 20.99 -16.78
N GLU A 609 -17.61 22.29 -17.10
CA GLU A 609 -17.09 23.41 -16.29
C GLU A 609 -17.85 23.57 -14.97
N ASP A 610 -19.12 23.17 -14.93
CA ASP A 610 -20.00 23.30 -13.76
C ASP A 610 -19.86 22.14 -12.77
N LYS A 611 -19.31 20.99 -13.20
CA LYS A 611 -19.09 19.84 -12.33
C LYS A 611 -18.26 20.20 -11.09
N GLN A 612 -17.23 21.03 -11.27
CA GLN A 612 -16.39 21.52 -10.17
C GLN A 612 -17.19 22.29 -9.12
N ASN A 613 -18.09 23.18 -9.56
CA ASN A 613 -18.91 24.01 -8.68
C ASN A 613 -19.89 23.17 -7.86
N VAL A 614 -20.45 22.12 -8.46
CA VAL A 614 -21.34 21.17 -7.76
C VAL A 614 -20.57 20.41 -6.68
N VAL A 615 -19.39 19.87 -7.02
CA VAL A 615 -18.55 19.16 -6.05
C VAL A 615 -18.12 20.08 -4.91
N ALA A 616 -17.75 21.33 -5.20
CA ALA A 616 -17.39 22.32 -4.20
C ALA A 616 -18.55 22.63 -3.23
N LYS A 617 -19.79 22.71 -3.73
CA LYS A 617 -20.99 22.89 -2.87
C LYS A 617 -21.21 21.71 -1.93
N LEU A 618 -21.03 20.48 -2.41
CA LEU A 618 -21.17 19.27 -1.58
C LEU A 618 -20.04 19.14 -0.55
N LYS A 619 -18.82 19.48 -0.94
CA LYS A 619 -17.63 19.55 -0.07
C LYS A 619 -17.82 20.53 1.09
N ALA A 620 -18.48 21.66 0.86
CA ALA A 620 -18.78 22.64 1.91
C ALA A 620 -19.73 22.10 3.00
N GLN A 621 -20.53 21.06 2.69
CA GLN A 621 -21.45 20.44 3.64
C GLN A 621 -20.79 19.29 4.40
N ALA A 622 -20.06 18.42 3.70
CA ALA A 622 -19.34 17.30 4.30
C ALA A 622 -18.20 16.81 3.41
N LEU A 623 -17.26 16.07 4.00
CA LEU A 623 -16.16 15.45 3.27
C LEU A 623 -16.68 14.62 2.09
N THR A 624 -16.25 15.00 0.89
CA THR A 624 -16.81 14.52 -0.37
C THR A 624 -15.72 13.87 -1.22
N ALA A 625 -15.96 12.61 -1.60
CA ALA A 625 -15.16 11.94 -2.62
C ALA A 625 -15.84 12.09 -3.99
N MET A 626 -15.08 12.41 -5.04
CA MET A 626 -15.54 12.40 -6.43
C MET A 626 -14.98 11.17 -7.13
N VAL A 627 -15.80 10.40 -7.83
CA VAL A 627 -15.41 9.21 -8.57
C VAL A 627 -15.68 9.46 -10.06
N GLY A 628 -14.66 9.31 -10.89
CA GLY A 628 -14.75 9.57 -12.32
C GLY A 628 -13.71 8.76 -13.11
N ASP A 629 -13.79 8.80 -14.43
CA ASP A 629 -12.82 8.18 -15.33
C ASP A 629 -12.36 9.13 -16.47
N GLY A 630 -13.06 10.23 -16.72
CA GLY A 630 -12.77 11.11 -17.85
C GLY A 630 -11.74 12.22 -17.61
N VAL A 631 -11.12 12.67 -18.72
CA VAL A 631 -10.42 13.98 -18.79
C VAL A 631 -11.36 15.12 -18.36
N ASN A 632 -12.64 15.00 -18.72
CA ASN A 632 -13.69 15.97 -18.40
C ASN A 632 -13.97 16.08 -16.89
N ASP A 633 -13.58 15.07 -16.10
CA ASP A 633 -13.80 15.03 -14.66
C ASP A 633 -12.57 15.47 -13.87
N ALA A 634 -11.42 15.66 -14.51
CA ALA A 634 -10.19 16.07 -13.83
C ALA A 634 -10.37 17.32 -12.95
N PRO A 635 -11.04 18.41 -13.40
CA PRO A 635 -11.31 19.56 -12.53
C PRO A 635 -12.20 19.23 -11.33
N ALA A 636 -13.18 18.35 -11.51
CA ALA A 636 -14.10 17.93 -10.44
C ALA A 636 -13.42 16.98 -9.44
N LEU A 637 -12.55 16.08 -9.93
CA LEU A 637 -11.73 15.18 -9.11
C LEU A 637 -10.81 15.98 -8.18
N SER A 638 -10.07 16.96 -8.72
CA SER A 638 -9.15 17.79 -7.93
C SER A 638 -9.86 18.76 -6.97
N ALA A 639 -11.13 19.10 -7.21
CA ALA A 639 -11.89 19.97 -6.32
C ALA A 639 -12.49 19.26 -5.10
N ALA A 640 -12.64 17.94 -5.16
CA ALA A 640 -13.14 17.11 -4.07
C ALA A 640 -12.18 17.12 -2.85
N ASP A 641 -12.57 16.50 -1.74
CA ASP A 641 -11.62 16.20 -0.67
C ASP A 641 -10.72 15.01 -1.05
N VAL A 642 -11.28 14.08 -1.83
CA VAL A 642 -10.58 12.96 -2.44
C VAL A 642 -11.18 12.68 -3.82
N GLY A 643 -10.41 12.90 -4.88
CA GLY A 643 -10.68 12.41 -6.23
C GLY A 643 -10.29 10.93 -6.35
N VAL A 644 -11.18 10.13 -6.93
CA VAL A 644 -10.99 8.72 -7.20
C VAL A 644 -11.14 8.47 -8.69
N ALA A 645 -10.06 8.02 -9.35
CA ALA A 645 -10.09 7.59 -10.74
C ALA A 645 -10.39 6.09 -10.84
N VAL A 646 -11.26 5.68 -11.76
CA VAL A 646 -11.54 4.26 -12.07
C VAL A 646 -10.86 3.87 -13.39
N SER A 647 -10.39 2.62 -13.49
CA SER A 647 -9.41 2.13 -14.48
C SER A 647 -9.79 2.22 -15.97
N SER A 648 -11.02 2.59 -16.32
CA SER A 648 -11.38 2.96 -17.69
C SER A 648 -10.82 4.34 -18.09
N GLY A 649 -10.26 5.06 -17.11
CA GLY A 649 -9.93 6.46 -17.29
C GLY A 649 -8.64 6.75 -18.04
N SER A 650 -8.66 7.85 -18.78
CA SER A 650 -7.47 8.39 -19.43
C SER A 650 -6.36 8.64 -18.40
N PHE A 651 -5.09 8.57 -18.82
CA PHE A 651 -3.95 8.88 -17.94
C PHE A 651 -4.03 10.27 -17.28
N VAL A 652 -4.76 11.21 -17.89
CA VAL A 652 -5.04 12.54 -17.31
C VAL A 652 -5.91 12.44 -16.05
N ALA A 653 -6.90 11.55 -16.03
CA ALA A 653 -7.74 11.29 -14.85
C ALA A 653 -6.94 10.61 -13.74
N VAL A 654 -6.05 9.68 -14.11
CA VAL A 654 -5.10 9.05 -13.19
C VAL A 654 -4.24 10.12 -12.52
N ASP A 655 -3.70 11.09 -13.25
CA ASP A 655 -2.87 12.17 -12.70
C ASP A 655 -3.66 13.15 -11.80
N ALA A 656 -4.91 13.45 -12.16
CA ALA A 656 -5.75 14.39 -11.41
C ALA A 656 -6.32 13.83 -10.09
N ALA A 657 -6.46 12.50 -9.95
CA ALA A 657 -7.04 11.87 -8.77
C ALA A 657 -5.98 11.53 -7.70
N GLU A 658 -6.36 11.58 -6.41
CA GLU A 658 -5.50 11.14 -5.30
C GLU A 658 -5.61 9.64 -5.00
N VAL A 659 -6.70 8.99 -5.44
CA VAL A 659 -6.87 7.53 -5.35
C VAL A 659 -7.17 6.99 -6.74
N VAL A 660 -6.53 5.89 -7.11
CA VAL A 660 -6.73 5.23 -8.39
C VAL A 660 -7.16 3.79 -8.13
N VAL A 661 -8.27 3.40 -8.73
CA VAL A 661 -8.84 2.06 -8.68
C VAL A 661 -8.60 1.41 -10.03
N MET A 662 -7.72 0.41 -10.06
CA MET A 662 -7.25 -0.26 -11.28
C MET A 662 -8.19 -1.36 -11.80
N ASN A 663 -9.26 -1.64 -11.06
CA ASN A 663 -10.16 -2.76 -11.31
C ASN A 663 -11.59 -2.27 -11.58
N ASP A 664 -12.56 -3.14 -11.31
CA ASP A 664 -13.96 -2.85 -11.24
C ASP A 664 -14.35 -1.81 -10.16
N LEU A 665 -15.60 -1.34 -10.24
CA LEU A 665 -16.14 -0.37 -9.29
C LEU A 665 -16.21 -0.96 -7.86
N SER A 666 -16.16 -2.28 -7.68
CA SER A 666 -16.18 -2.93 -6.36
C SER A 666 -14.95 -2.62 -5.52
N SER A 667 -13.81 -2.38 -6.18
CA SER A 667 -12.55 -2.06 -5.51
C SER A 667 -12.61 -0.70 -4.79
N LEU A 668 -13.58 0.16 -5.14
CA LEU A 668 -13.91 1.36 -4.35
C LEU A 668 -14.32 1.01 -2.92
N LEU A 669 -15.12 -0.05 -2.72
CA LEU A 669 -15.54 -0.50 -1.39
C LEU A 669 -14.33 -0.93 -0.56
N PHE A 670 -13.39 -1.63 -1.20
CA PHE A 670 -12.14 -2.02 -0.57
C PHE A 670 -11.30 -0.81 -0.17
N ALA A 671 -11.21 0.22 -1.03
CA ALA A 671 -10.52 1.47 -0.71
C ALA A 671 -11.08 2.14 0.56
N PHE A 672 -12.41 2.26 0.67
CA PHE A 672 -13.08 2.78 1.86
C PHE A 672 -12.82 1.93 3.12
N LYS A 673 -12.94 0.61 2.99
CA LYS A 673 -12.70 -0.34 4.09
C LYS A 673 -11.26 -0.27 4.58
N LEU A 674 -10.30 -0.26 3.66
CA LEU A 674 -8.87 -0.18 3.93
C LEU A 674 -8.50 1.14 4.60
N SER A 675 -9.00 2.26 4.09
CA SER A 675 -8.84 3.57 4.73
C SER A 675 -9.32 3.56 6.19
N LYS A 676 -10.55 3.10 6.46
CA LYS A 676 -11.10 3.02 7.82
C LYS A 676 -10.25 2.11 8.72
N ARG A 677 -9.82 0.95 8.22
CA ARG A 677 -8.99 -0.02 8.97
C ARG A 677 -7.61 0.53 9.28
N THR A 678 -6.96 1.20 8.33
CA THR A 678 -5.65 1.82 8.53
C THR A 678 -5.74 2.93 9.57
N ILE A 679 -6.76 3.80 9.53
CA ILE A 679 -6.92 4.85 10.53
C ILE A 679 -7.28 4.31 11.91
N LEU A 680 -8.08 3.23 11.99
CA LEU A 680 -8.30 2.53 13.25
C LEU A 680 -6.99 2.00 13.82
N ASN A 681 -6.16 1.37 12.98
CA ASN A 681 -4.85 0.85 13.37
C ASN A 681 -3.91 1.96 13.85
N VAL A 682 -3.87 3.11 13.17
CA VAL A 682 -3.12 4.28 13.63
C VAL A 682 -3.58 4.72 15.03
N LYS A 683 -4.90 4.80 15.27
CA LYS A 683 -5.43 5.17 16.59
C LYS A 683 -5.06 4.15 17.68
N GLU A 684 -5.14 2.86 17.36
CA GLU A 684 -4.67 1.79 18.26
C GLU A 684 -3.17 1.96 18.58
N ASN A 685 -2.34 2.16 17.55
CA ASN A 685 -0.91 2.33 17.72
C ASN A 685 -0.57 3.56 18.56
N LEU A 686 -1.25 4.69 18.34
CA LEU A 686 -1.08 5.90 19.15
C LEU A 686 -1.54 5.68 20.60
N PHE A 687 -2.65 4.98 20.82
CA PHE A 687 -3.09 4.62 22.16
C PHE A 687 -2.04 3.79 22.91
N TRP A 688 -1.54 2.72 22.27
CA TRP A 688 -0.50 1.86 22.84
C TRP A 688 0.86 2.55 22.97
N ALA A 689 1.14 3.53 22.12
CA ALA A 689 2.36 4.33 22.20
C ALA A 689 2.38 5.30 23.39
N PHE A 690 1.23 5.60 24.03
CA PHE A 690 1.15 6.51 25.18
C PHE A 690 0.71 5.86 26.48
N ILE A 691 -0.16 4.84 26.45
CA ILE A 691 -0.82 4.33 27.65
C ILE A 691 0.18 3.83 28.71
N TYR A 692 1.25 3.15 28.30
CA TYR A 692 2.28 2.66 29.22
C TYR A 692 3.14 3.81 29.77
N ASN A 693 3.38 4.89 29.02
CA ASN A 693 4.08 6.07 29.55
C ASN A 693 3.20 6.78 30.58
N ILE A 694 1.90 6.95 30.29
CA ILE A 694 0.94 7.61 31.19
C ILE A 694 0.87 6.87 32.53
N ILE A 695 0.86 5.53 32.51
CA ILE A 695 0.86 4.71 33.73
C ILE A 695 2.24 4.69 34.38
N GLY A 696 3.30 4.59 33.58
CA GLY A 696 4.67 4.40 34.06
C GLY A 696 5.29 5.65 34.69
N ILE A 697 4.96 6.86 34.22
CA ILE A 697 5.52 8.11 34.75
C ILE A 697 5.16 8.31 36.24
N PRO A 698 3.89 8.22 36.68
CA PRO A 698 3.54 8.33 38.09
C PRO A 698 4.21 7.26 38.98
N ILE A 699 4.34 6.02 38.49
CA ILE A 699 5.00 4.93 39.22
C ILE A 699 6.50 5.21 39.33
N ALA A 700 7.14 5.69 38.25
CA ALA A 700 8.55 6.07 38.24
C ALA A 700 8.85 7.26 39.15
N ALA A 701 7.96 8.26 39.16
CA ALA A 701 8.05 9.42 40.04
C ALA A 701 7.88 9.06 41.53
N GLY A 702 7.38 7.85 41.83
CA GLY A 702 7.20 7.36 43.19
C GLY A 702 5.90 7.82 43.83
N ALA A 703 4.89 8.23 43.06
CA ALA A 703 3.57 8.60 43.57
C ALA A 703 2.89 7.45 44.33
N PHE A 704 3.26 6.21 44.02
CA PHE A 704 2.77 4.99 44.67
C PHE A 704 3.80 4.34 45.61
N ALA A 705 4.87 5.06 45.99
CA ALA A 705 5.91 4.53 46.86
C ALA A 705 5.36 4.12 48.24
N ALA A 706 4.30 4.79 48.73
CA ALA A 706 3.60 4.42 49.97
C ALA A 706 2.95 3.02 49.94
N ILE A 707 2.66 2.48 48.75
CA ILE A 707 2.10 1.13 48.53
C ILE A 707 3.23 0.16 48.11
N GLY A 708 4.49 0.60 48.15
CA GLY A 708 5.67 -0.19 47.77
C GLY A 708 5.89 -0.31 46.26
N TRP A 709 5.19 0.49 45.44
CA TRP A 709 5.35 0.45 43.99
C TRP A 709 6.38 1.49 43.54
N SER A 710 7.50 1.01 43.00
CA SER A 710 8.56 1.83 42.40
C SER A 710 8.99 1.23 41.06
N LEU A 711 9.17 2.06 40.03
CA LEU A 711 9.64 1.60 38.73
C LEU A 711 11.18 1.63 38.68
N ASN A 712 11.80 0.47 38.46
CA ASN A 712 13.22 0.41 38.17
C ASN A 712 13.49 0.89 36.73
N PRO A 713 14.48 1.78 36.48
CA PRO A 713 14.88 2.22 35.14
C PRO A 713 15.11 1.09 34.13
N MET A 714 15.53 -0.08 34.60
CA MET A 714 15.69 -1.30 33.79
C MET A 714 14.37 -1.77 33.16
N PHE A 715 13.33 -1.94 33.98
CA PHE A 715 12.01 -2.34 33.50
C PHE A 715 11.40 -1.26 32.60
N ALA A 716 11.70 0.00 32.86
CA ALA A 716 11.31 1.11 31.99
C ALA A 716 11.91 0.99 30.59
N ALA A 717 13.22 0.72 30.48
CA ALA A 717 13.90 0.53 29.20
C ALA A 717 13.39 -0.72 28.44
N ALA A 718 13.05 -1.79 29.16
CA ALA A 718 12.45 -2.99 28.57
C ALA A 718 11.03 -2.72 28.02
N ALA A 719 10.17 -2.09 28.81
CA ALA A 719 8.79 -1.75 28.43
C ALA A 719 8.74 -0.87 27.17
N MET A 720 9.64 0.11 27.10
CA MET A 720 9.83 0.98 25.95
C MET A 720 10.15 0.21 24.67
N SER A 721 11.03 -0.80 24.74
CA SER A 721 11.41 -1.64 23.59
C SER A 721 10.24 -2.49 23.10
N LEU A 722 9.42 -3.01 24.02
CA LEU A 722 8.24 -3.82 23.71
C LEU A 722 7.14 -2.99 23.03
N SER A 723 6.98 -1.72 23.39
CA SER A 723 5.99 -0.82 22.77
C SER A 723 6.20 -0.69 21.25
N SER A 724 7.43 -0.49 20.80
CA SER A 724 7.75 -0.40 19.36
C SER A 724 7.43 -1.70 18.62
N VAL A 725 7.73 -2.86 19.20
CA VAL A 725 7.41 -4.17 18.62
C VAL A 725 5.90 -4.37 18.51
N PHE A 726 5.16 -4.00 19.56
CA PHE A 726 3.70 -4.07 19.57
C PHE A 726 3.10 -3.22 18.46
N VAL A 727 3.51 -1.95 18.34
CA VAL A 727 3.01 -1.01 17.33
C VAL A 727 3.24 -1.53 15.91
N VAL A 728 4.45 -2.02 15.61
CA VAL A 728 4.73 -2.56 14.26
C VAL A 728 3.96 -3.85 14.02
N SER A 729 3.88 -4.74 15.00
CA SER A 729 3.13 -5.99 14.88
C SER A 729 1.63 -5.74 14.68
N ASN A 730 1.07 -4.75 15.37
CA ASN A 730 -0.31 -4.34 15.18
C ASN A 730 -0.52 -3.75 13.78
N ALA A 731 0.40 -2.93 13.27
CA ALA A 731 0.33 -2.40 11.91
C ALA A 731 0.41 -3.50 10.83
N LEU A 732 1.23 -4.53 11.03
CA LEU A 732 1.32 -5.68 10.12
C LEU A 732 0.01 -6.48 10.02
N ARG A 733 -0.92 -6.37 10.98
CA ARG A 733 -2.25 -6.98 10.87
C ARG A 733 -3.05 -6.44 9.68
N LEU A 734 -2.69 -5.27 9.15
CA LEU A 734 -3.31 -4.73 7.93
C LEU A 734 -3.08 -5.65 6.71
N ASN A 735 -2.01 -6.46 6.68
CA ASN A 735 -1.80 -7.47 5.63
C ASN A 735 -2.90 -8.54 5.56
N LEU A 736 -3.71 -8.69 6.62
CA LEU A 736 -4.81 -9.66 6.68
C LEU A 736 -6.12 -9.08 6.12
N VAL A 737 -6.15 -7.79 5.76
CA VAL A 737 -7.36 -7.15 5.23
C VAL A 737 -7.57 -7.60 3.79
N LYS A 738 -8.67 -8.32 3.55
CA LYS A 738 -9.06 -8.81 2.23
C LYS A 738 -10.16 -7.95 1.58
N PRO A 739 -10.21 -7.91 0.23
CA PRO A 739 -11.33 -7.35 -0.51
C PRO A 739 -12.65 -7.99 -0.06
N ASP A 740 -13.72 -7.19 -0.09
CA ASP A 740 -15.05 -7.76 0.05
C ASP A 740 -15.37 -8.48 -1.26
N VAL A 741 -15.39 -9.81 -1.24
CA VAL A 741 -15.88 -10.59 -2.38
C VAL A 741 -17.37 -10.27 -2.52
N LEU A 742 -17.72 -9.44 -3.50
CA LEU A 742 -19.11 -9.35 -3.96
C LEU A 742 -19.48 -10.75 -4.42
N ALA A 743 -20.61 -11.27 -3.93
CA ALA A 743 -21.04 -12.61 -4.30
C ALA A 743 -21.17 -12.64 -5.84
N SER A 744 -20.30 -13.39 -6.51
CA SER A 744 -20.46 -13.63 -7.93
C SER A 744 -21.86 -14.19 -8.15
N LEU A 745 -22.59 -13.58 -9.09
CA LEU A 745 -23.91 -14.04 -9.53
C LEU A 745 -23.91 -15.57 -9.65
N PRO A 746 -25.01 -16.26 -9.28
CA PRO A 746 -25.10 -17.70 -9.44
C PRO A 746 -24.71 -18.04 -10.86
N LYS A 747 -23.73 -18.96 -10.99
CA LYS A 747 -23.30 -19.51 -12.28
C LYS A 747 -24.56 -19.80 -13.08
N VAL A 748 -24.64 -19.25 -14.29
CA VAL A 748 -25.70 -19.55 -15.25
C VAL A 748 -25.77 -21.08 -15.36
N GLU A 749 -26.76 -21.69 -14.73
CA GLU A 749 -27.13 -23.06 -14.99
C GLU A 749 -27.46 -23.11 -16.48
N LYS A 750 -26.75 -23.97 -17.21
CA LYS A 750 -27.08 -24.27 -18.61
C LYS A 750 -28.51 -24.80 -18.63
N SER A 751 -29.46 -23.97 -19.04
CA SER A 751 -30.83 -24.38 -19.23
C SER A 751 -30.94 -25.33 -20.42
N ALA A 752 -31.59 -26.46 -20.16
CA ALA A 752 -32.47 -27.21 -21.05
C ALA A 752 -31.88 -27.70 -22.39
N CYS A 753 -31.45 -28.98 -22.40
CA CYS A 753 -31.78 -29.85 -23.52
C CYS A 753 -32.94 -30.76 -23.07
N GLY A 754 -34.02 -30.75 -23.84
CA GLY A 754 -35.31 -31.29 -23.47
C GLY A 754 -35.41 -32.82 -23.48
N ASN A 755 -36.32 -33.30 -22.63
CA ASN A 755 -37.16 -34.49 -22.73
C ASN A 755 -36.80 -35.55 -23.80
N SER A 756 -36.26 -36.67 -23.35
CA SER A 756 -36.87 -37.99 -23.59
C SER A 756 -36.05 -39.08 -22.90
N CYS A 757 -36.64 -39.73 -21.90
CA CYS A 757 -36.64 -41.18 -21.68
C CYS A 757 -37.18 -41.44 -20.28
N GLY A 758 -38.33 -42.12 -20.25
CA GLY A 758 -39.06 -42.45 -19.05
C GLY A 758 -38.52 -43.67 -18.30
N ASP A 759 -38.91 -43.69 -17.03
CA ASP A 759 -39.35 -44.84 -16.24
C ASP A 759 -38.39 -46.03 -16.08
N LEU A 760 -37.75 -46.11 -14.90
CA LEU A 760 -37.96 -47.18 -13.91
C LEU A 760 -36.98 -47.05 -12.72
N GLY A 761 -37.53 -46.71 -11.55
CA GLY A 761 -37.29 -47.46 -10.32
C GLY A 761 -35.97 -47.31 -9.53
N LYS A 762 -36.00 -46.38 -8.58
CA LYS A 762 -35.44 -46.44 -7.20
C LYS A 762 -33.94 -46.21 -6.93
N THR A 763 -33.76 -45.43 -5.86
CA THR A 763 -32.55 -45.16 -5.03
C THR A 763 -31.48 -44.23 -5.60
N CYS A 764 -31.73 -42.93 -5.47
CA CYS A 764 -30.70 -41.89 -5.59
C CYS A 764 -29.94 -41.77 -4.25
N LYS A 765 -28.74 -42.36 -4.18
CA LYS A 765 -27.67 -41.91 -3.28
C LYS A 765 -26.52 -41.47 -4.17
N THR A 766 -26.11 -40.22 -3.96
CA THR A 766 -25.04 -39.49 -4.61
C THR A 766 -23.71 -40.24 -4.63
N GLN A 767 -23.25 -40.61 -5.82
CA GLN A 767 -21.84 -40.85 -6.16
C GLN A 767 -21.60 -40.32 -7.57
N GLU A 768 -20.85 -39.22 -7.68
CA GLU A 768 -20.36 -38.69 -8.95
C GLU A 768 -19.20 -39.55 -9.44
N THR A 769 -19.42 -40.24 -10.55
CA THR A 769 -18.38 -40.84 -11.39
C THR A 769 -18.43 -40.23 -12.79
N LYS A 770 -17.32 -39.55 -13.12
CA LYS A 770 -16.51 -39.57 -14.36
C LYS A 770 -17.12 -40.02 -15.71
N ASN A 771 -16.62 -39.34 -16.76
CA ASN A 771 -16.31 -39.76 -18.16
C ASN A 771 -17.27 -39.26 -19.27
N ALA A 772 -16.86 -38.89 -20.49
CA ALA A 772 -15.57 -38.79 -21.19
C ALA A 772 -15.74 -38.18 -22.62
N ALA A 773 -14.58 -37.98 -23.29
CA ALA A 773 -14.27 -38.07 -24.75
C ALA A 773 -14.05 -36.73 -25.51
N ALA A 774 -13.01 -36.55 -26.35
CA ALA A 774 -12.28 -37.56 -27.17
C ALA A 774 -10.84 -37.16 -27.64
N LYS A 775 -9.95 -38.19 -27.67
CA LYS A 775 -8.80 -38.54 -28.57
C LYS A 775 -7.54 -37.62 -28.56
N THR A 776 -6.28 -38.11 -28.43
CA THR A 776 -5.59 -39.23 -29.11
C THR A 776 -4.20 -39.59 -28.47
N GLN A 777 -3.84 -40.90 -28.45
CA GLN A 777 -2.52 -41.59 -28.33
C GLN A 777 -1.77 -41.74 -26.97
N PRO A 778 -1.02 -42.86 -26.76
CA PRO A 778 -0.81 -43.47 -25.44
C PRO A 778 0.44 -42.91 -24.75
N THR A 779 0.27 -42.44 -23.52
CA THR A 779 1.37 -42.10 -22.60
C THR A 779 1.39 -43.13 -21.49
N GLU A 780 2.57 -43.65 -21.18
CA GLU A 780 2.81 -44.56 -20.05
C GLU A 780 2.20 -43.96 -18.78
N ASP A 781 1.40 -44.73 -18.03
CA ASP A 781 0.74 -44.26 -16.80
C ASP A 781 1.79 -43.88 -15.75
N ILE A 782 2.17 -42.59 -15.70
CA ILE A 782 3.01 -42.02 -14.65
C ILE A 782 2.15 -41.89 -13.39
N MET A 783 2.45 -42.70 -12.38
CA MET A 783 1.83 -42.65 -11.06
C MET A 783 2.54 -41.60 -10.19
N LYS A 784 1.76 -40.85 -9.40
CA LYS A 784 2.28 -39.84 -8.47
C LYS A 784 1.83 -40.15 -7.05
N GLU A 785 2.78 -40.35 -6.15
CA GLU A 785 2.54 -40.73 -4.76
C GLU A 785 3.25 -39.80 -3.77
N ILE A 786 2.64 -39.63 -2.59
CA ILE A 786 3.21 -38.83 -1.50
C ILE A 786 3.45 -39.75 -0.31
N ILE A 787 4.70 -39.85 0.13
CA ILE A 787 5.14 -40.73 1.21
C ILE A 787 5.54 -39.86 2.41
N ASN A 788 4.98 -40.13 3.58
CA ASN A 788 5.39 -39.46 4.82
C ASN A 788 6.66 -40.12 5.37
N VAL A 789 7.68 -39.33 5.68
CA VAL A 789 9.01 -39.80 6.09
C VAL A 789 9.48 -39.05 7.33
N LYS A 790 9.78 -39.79 8.42
CA LYS A 790 10.39 -39.26 9.64
C LYS A 790 11.90 -39.45 9.62
N GLY A 791 12.63 -38.48 10.17
CA GLY A 791 14.09 -38.50 10.32
C GLY A 791 14.86 -37.52 9.42
N MET A 792 14.18 -36.84 8.47
CA MET A 792 14.81 -35.78 7.68
C MET A 792 14.83 -34.47 8.49
N MET A 793 16.02 -33.99 8.88
CA MET A 793 16.18 -32.80 9.74
C MET A 793 16.83 -31.60 9.03
N CYS A 794 17.33 -31.77 7.81
CA CYS A 794 17.98 -30.70 7.05
C CYS A 794 17.96 -31.00 5.54
N GLY A 795 18.36 -30.02 4.71
CA GLY A 795 18.47 -30.20 3.25
C GLY A 795 19.47 -31.27 2.81
N HIS A 796 20.42 -31.64 3.67
CA HIS A 796 21.33 -32.76 3.37
C HIS A 796 20.61 -34.12 3.48
N CYS A 797 19.59 -34.22 4.34
CA CYS A 797 18.71 -35.40 4.43
C CYS A 797 17.83 -35.52 3.18
N GLU A 798 17.25 -34.40 2.72
CA GLU A 798 16.45 -34.35 1.48
C GLU A 798 17.26 -34.87 0.29
N ALA A 799 18.45 -34.32 0.07
CA ALA A 799 19.32 -34.71 -1.04
C ALA A 799 19.69 -36.21 -0.98
N THR A 800 19.84 -36.77 0.22
CA THR A 800 20.16 -38.20 0.40
C THR A 800 18.98 -39.09 0.00
N VAL A 801 17.76 -38.72 0.43
CA VAL A 801 16.53 -39.45 0.10
C VAL A 801 16.21 -39.33 -1.39
N GLU A 802 16.31 -38.12 -1.96
CA GLU A 802 16.10 -37.90 -3.40
C GLU A 802 17.08 -38.71 -4.25
N LYS A 803 18.36 -38.72 -3.89
CA LYS A 803 19.38 -39.47 -4.62
C LYS A 803 19.12 -40.98 -4.61
N LYS A 804 18.62 -41.53 -3.50
CA LYS A 804 18.33 -42.97 -3.35
C LYS A 804 17.07 -43.38 -4.11
N VAL A 805 16.01 -42.59 -4.02
CA VAL A 805 14.75 -42.89 -4.73
C VAL A 805 14.89 -42.67 -6.23
N LYS A 806 15.65 -41.65 -6.66
CA LYS A 806 15.91 -41.39 -8.10
C LYS A 806 16.79 -42.44 -8.76
N ALA A 807 17.49 -43.29 -7.98
CA ALA A 807 18.29 -44.39 -8.50
C ALA A 807 17.45 -45.62 -8.89
N ILE A 808 16.14 -45.64 -8.58
CA ILE A 808 15.23 -46.72 -8.95
C ILE A 808 14.81 -46.56 -10.42
N ALA A 809 14.97 -47.63 -11.20
CA ALA A 809 14.56 -47.65 -12.60
C ALA A 809 13.03 -47.54 -12.73
N GLY A 810 12.55 -46.48 -13.39
CA GLY A 810 11.13 -46.17 -13.53
C GLY A 810 10.67 -44.93 -12.76
N VAL A 811 11.52 -44.34 -11.90
CA VAL A 811 11.23 -43.07 -11.22
C VAL A 811 11.61 -41.88 -12.11
N THR A 812 10.63 -41.03 -12.44
CA THR A 812 10.80 -39.86 -13.32
C THR A 812 11.09 -38.58 -12.54
N ALA A 813 10.49 -38.41 -11.36
CA ALA A 813 10.75 -37.27 -10.48
C ALA A 813 10.65 -37.64 -9.00
N VAL A 814 11.49 -37.03 -8.16
CA VAL A 814 11.44 -37.13 -6.70
C VAL A 814 11.67 -35.76 -6.11
N LYS A 815 10.87 -35.39 -5.11
CA LYS A 815 11.10 -34.20 -4.28
C LYS A 815 10.89 -34.54 -2.81
N ALA A 816 11.91 -34.36 -1.99
CA ALA A 816 11.84 -34.51 -0.54
C ALA A 816 11.76 -33.13 0.13
N ASP A 817 10.97 -33.04 1.21
CA ASP A 817 10.82 -31.84 2.01
C ASP A 817 10.98 -32.18 3.50
N HIS A 818 12.08 -31.75 4.12
CA HIS A 818 12.40 -31.94 5.53
C HIS A 818 11.55 -31.07 6.46
N VAL A 819 10.95 -29.99 5.97
CA VAL A 819 10.06 -29.11 6.74
C VAL A 819 8.69 -29.75 6.90
N SER A 820 8.16 -30.36 5.83
CA SER A 820 6.86 -31.06 5.86
C SER A 820 6.94 -32.55 6.18
N GLY A 821 8.13 -33.16 6.11
CA GLY A 821 8.34 -34.60 6.33
C GLY A 821 7.74 -35.46 5.22
N LYS A 822 7.70 -34.96 3.98
CA LYS A 822 7.04 -35.61 2.83
C LYS A 822 7.99 -35.81 1.67
N VAL A 823 7.84 -36.93 0.97
CA VAL A 823 8.55 -37.24 -0.27
C VAL A 823 7.51 -37.48 -1.35
N THR A 824 7.53 -36.65 -2.39
CA THR A 824 6.65 -36.79 -3.56
C THR A 824 7.43 -37.50 -4.66
N VAL A 825 6.88 -38.59 -5.20
CA VAL A 825 7.54 -39.41 -6.23
C VAL A 825 6.61 -39.59 -7.42
N GLU A 826 7.13 -39.36 -8.62
CA GLU A 826 6.49 -39.69 -9.90
C GLU A 826 7.25 -40.87 -10.52
N PHE A 827 6.54 -41.94 -10.84
CA PHE A 827 7.13 -43.18 -11.33
C PHE A 827 6.20 -43.95 -12.27
N ALA A 828 6.77 -44.74 -13.18
CA ALA A 828 6.09 -45.64 -14.09
C ALA A 828 6.70 -47.05 -14.00
N SER A 829 6.00 -48.05 -14.53
CA SER A 829 6.50 -49.43 -14.59
C SER A 829 7.91 -49.47 -15.23
N PRO A 830 8.90 -50.17 -14.64
CA PRO A 830 8.77 -51.26 -13.67
C PRO A 830 8.84 -50.86 -12.19
N ALA A 831 8.98 -49.57 -11.85
CA ALA A 831 9.09 -49.15 -10.45
C ALA A 831 7.79 -49.40 -9.67
N THR A 832 7.91 -49.97 -8.47
CA THR A 832 6.76 -50.15 -7.56
C THR A 832 6.85 -49.25 -6.33
N LEU A 833 5.69 -48.86 -5.78
CA LEU A 833 5.62 -48.06 -4.55
C LEU A 833 6.33 -48.76 -3.37
N THR A 834 6.32 -50.09 -3.36
CA THR A 834 6.98 -50.91 -2.34
C THR A 834 8.50 -50.75 -2.40
N GLU A 835 9.11 -50.83 -3.59
CA GLU A 835 10.55 -50.62 -3.79
C GLU A 835 10.98 -49.19 -3.41
N ILE A 836 10.14 -48.20 -3.70
CA ILE A 836 10.37 -46.80 -3.32
C ILE A 836 10.38 -46.65 -1.78
N LYS A 837 9.41 -47.24 -1.08
CA LYS A 837 9.35 -47.23 0.38
C LYS A 837 10.54 -47.98 1.01
N GLU A 838 10.98 -49.09 0.40
CA GLU A 838 12.16 -49.84 0.85
C GLU A 838 13.46 -49.06 0.66
N ALA A 839 13.62 -48.33 -0.45
CA ALA A 839 14.80 -47.49 -0.68
C ALA A 839 14.92 -46.34 0.33
N ILE A 840 13.79 -45.79 0.79
CA ILE A 840 13.75 -44.77 1.86
C ILE A 840 14.17 -45.40 3.20
N LYS A 841 13.68 -46.61 3.51
CA LYS A 841 14.09 -47.35 4.72
C LYS A 841 15.57 -47.72 4.70
N ALA A 842 16.10 -48.14 3.55
CA ALA A 842 17.52 -48.45 3.36
C ALA A 842 18.45 -47.23 3.43
N ALA A 843 17.88 -46.01 3.44
CA ALA A 843 18.61 -44.77 3.66
C ALA A 843 18.56 -44.31 5.14
N ASP A 844 18.15 -45.19 6.06
CA ASP A 844 17.97 -44.95 7.50
C ASP A 844 16.83 -43.96 7.85
N TYR A 845 15.80 -43.86 7.01
CA TYR A 845 14.61 -43.04 7.27
C TYR A 845 13.34 -43.88 7.49
N THR A 846 12.47 -43.42 8.38
CA THR A 846 11.24 -44.17 8.73
C THR A 846 10.08 -43.71 7.86
N VAL A 847 9.54 -44.62 7.03
CA VAL A 847 8.31 -44.39 6.28
C VAL A 847 7.09 -44.58 7.19
N VAL A 848 6.18 -43.61 7.19
CA VAL A 848 4.89 -43.66 7.89
C VAL A 848 3.80 -43.80 6.84
N ASP A 849 2.97 -44.83 6.98
CA ASP A 849 1.84 -45.07 6.07
C ASP A 849 0.75 -44.00 6.18
#